data_AF-A0A139GW34-F1
#
_entry.id   AF-A0A139GW34-F1
#
_cell.length_a   1.000
_cell.length_b   1.000
_cell.length_c   1.000
_cell.angle_alpha   90.00
_cell.angle_beta   90.00
_cell.angle_gamma   90.00
#
_symmetry.space_group_name_H-M   'P 1'
#
loop_
_entity.id
_entity.type
_entity.pdbx_description
1 polymer ?
#
loop_
_entity_poly.entity_id
_entity_poly.type
_entity_poly.pdbx_seq_one_letter_code
_entity_poly.pdbx_strand_id
1 'polypeptide(L)'
;MADYSHIPKGATLKLTPFTAKASEDKVQLCKDLIRLSPIGPETYSNTTTDRSDGMRRDWLANAKKIWETDYDWRKTEARINAFPNFSVTISDDDGHDIDLHFIALFSKTEDAVPISMSHGWPSCFFEFFPLLDVLTEKYSPEELPFHVVVPSLPGYAYSSVPTTKEYTVPKVATLFDKLMRGLGFNSYVAHGGDVGSGITFVQGLASDACKAIHVNNIFMAPPDDADKLPLDEVEAAARARADKTNPTCFSYASEHATRPGTIGLALQTSPVALLSWIGEKYLEWTDEDPPLQHILDTVTLYWLTETMARCIYPYRAFLDPNWAKSFTPTVTKPLGYSFFPYDISPTPRSWVERSIQLTQYVRHERGGHFPGTEKPKELLADIEAFGPQCHAIRFLGADKRSPTLWAASAPANVSSSTKREYIDEMGSIVEHDALVEPPWLVTAKKKRQIQQDLMKPFMKLSTIAEPIVAVEDVQQLAKMLAEGKLKASNVCQAYIKKATAAHEKTNCLTEIMFDRALNRASELDAYYSQHGTTIGPLHGVVMTLKDQFDVKGYDSTLGYVGRAFEPAKDDALLVKILERQGVIFIAKTNLPQSIMWCETENPLFGLTTNPMDARLTPGGSTGGEGALLAEHGTLLGWGTDIGGSVRIPSHMMGLYGLKPSSGRLPYEGVQVSTSGQEHVPSVVGPLARSLSSIEFVTKLVIDAEPWNNDPTCHRLPWRQDVYEHISSRPLVIGLLLDDGHVRVHPSIERVVKEVAAKLEAAGHIIILWSGEGHTECIEVMDLFYTADGGEDIKTDVRRGGEPFLPHVEALVNRAPAISVYEYWALNRRKRAAQKSYLDKWERIRDPNTSRKVDVLLTPTMPHPAVPHRSCKWVGYTKVWNLLDYTALVLPAGNVDKDVDPARNDPQVSSYQPRNDLDRHNWNLYDPEAMHGLPISVQIVGQRLEEEKVLGVGKIVEEIIRR
;
A
#
# COMPACT_ATOMS: atom_id res chain seq x y z
N MET A 1 -23.58 -47.21 13.28
CA MET A 1 -22.19 -46.75 13.03
C MET A 1 -21.50 -46.61 14.37
N ALA A 2 -20.18 -46.83 14.41
CA ALA A 2 -19.39 -46.55 15.59
C ALA A 2 -19.44 -45.04 15.91
N ASP A 3 -19.40 -44.69 17.19
CA ASP A 3 -19.54 -43.30 17.63
C ASP A 3 -18.18 -42.58 17.61
N TYR A 4 -18.03 -41.69 16.62
CA TYR A 4 -16.86 -40.83 16.43
C TYR A 4 -17.08 -39.39 16.94
N SER A 5 -18.19 -39.13 17.63
CA SER A 5 -18.61 -37.77 18.01
C SER A 5 -17.99 -37.25 19.32
N HIS A 6 -17.16 -38.05 19.99
CA HIS A 6 -16.57 -37.65 21.26
C HIS A 6 -15.56 -36.51 21.07
N ILE A 7 -15.82 -35.40 21.75
CA ILE A 7 -14.96 -34.22 21.67
C ILE A 7 -13.66 -34.49 22.45
N PRO A 8 -12.48 -34.13 21.91
CA PRO A 8 -11.22 -34.28 22.63
C PRO A 8 -11.25 -33.59 24.00
N LYS A 9 -10.71 -34.23 25.04
CA LYS A 9 -10.77 -33.72 26.43
C LYS A 9 -10.14 -32.33 26.61
N GLY A 10 -9.21 -31.96 25.74
CA GLY A 10 -8.51 -30.67 25.77
C GLY A 10 -9.23 -29.53 25.04
N ALA A 11 -10.40 -29.77 24.44
CA ALA A 11 -11.11 -28.75 23.70
C ALA A 11 -11.54 -27.58 24.60
N THR A 12 -11.17 -26.37 24.20
CA THR A 12 -11.51 -25.11 24.87
C THR A 12 -12.64 -24.37 24.14
N LEU A 13 -12.84 -24.66 22.85
CA LEU A 13 -13.95 -24.11 22.07
C LEU A 13 -15.27 -24.77 22.43
N LYS A 14 -16.32 -23.96 22.47
CA LYS A 14 -17.69 -24.44 22.65
C LYS A 14 -18.25 -24.95 21.32
N LEU A 15 -18.08 -26.25 21.08
CA LEU A 15 -18.61 -26.91 19.90
C LEU A 15 -20.13 -27.14 20.03
N THR A 16 -20.85 -26.88 18.96
CA THR A 16 -22.28 -27.18 18.85
C THR A 16 -22.47 -28.30 17.84
N PRO A 17 -23.12 -29.42 18.19
CA PRO A 17 -23.48 -30.43 17.20
C PRO A 17 -24.31 -29.81 16.08
N PHE A 18 -23.95 -30.12 14.84
CA PHE A 18 -24.59 -29.59 13.65
C PHE A 18 -25.39 -30.68 12.94
N THR A 19 -26.54 -30.31 12.38
CA THR A 19 -27.33 -31.20 11.53
C THR A 19 -27.65 -30.45 10.24
N ALA A 20 -27.09 -30.94 9.13
CA ALA A 20 -27.35 -30.42 7.81
C ALA A 20 -28.83 -30.65 7.46
N LYS A 21 -29.56 -29.55 7.24
CA LYS A 21 -30.96 -29.59 6.84
C LYS A 21 -31.32 -28.34 6.05
N ALA A 22 -31.50 -28.49 4.75
CA ALA A 22 -32.09 -27.49 3.88
C ALA A 22 -33.62 -27.47 4.07
N SER A 23 -34.20 -26.27 4.04
CA SER A 23 -35.65 -26.12 4.10
C SER A 23 -36.32 -26.81 2.91
N GLU A 24 -37.50 -27.38 3.13
CA GLU A 24 -38.30 -27.98 2.04
C GLU A 24 -38.54 -26.97 0.91
N ASP A 25 -38.80 -25.71 1.26
CA ASP A 25 -39.01 -24.64 0.28
C ASP A 25 -37.78 -24.40 -0.61
N LYS A 26 -36.56 -24.39 -0.04
CA LYS A 26 -35.33 -24.22 -0.83
C LYS A 26 -35.06 -25.43 -1.72
N VAL A 27 -35.30 -26.64 -1.22
CA VAL A 27 -35.15 -27.89 -2.00
C VAL A 27 -36.16 -27.94 -3.13
N GLN A 28 -37.42 -27.57 -2.86
CA GLN A 28 -38.47 -27.53 -3.86
C GLN A 28 -38.20 -26.45 -4.91
N LEU A 29 -37.75 -25.26 -4.51
CA LEU A 29 -37.33 -24.21 -5.43
C LEU A 29 -36.18 -24.65 -6.33
N CYS A 30 -35.19 -25.36 -5.78
CA CYS A 30 -34.09 -25.92 -6.58
C CYS A 30 -34.64 -26.89 -7.65
N LYS A 31 -35.52 -27.83 -7.26
CA LYS A 31 -36.17 -28.77 -8.19
C LYS A 31 -36.98 -28.06 -9.27
N ASP A 32 -37.75 -27.04 -8.89
CA ASP A 32 -38.53 -26.25 -9.83
C ASP A 32 -37.65 -25.49 -10.82
N LEU A 33 -36.55 -24.89 -10.36
CA LEU A 33 -35.60 -24.21 -11.25
C LEU A 33 -34.83 -25.16 -12.16
N ILE A 34 -34.47 -26.37 -11.70
CA ILE A 34 -33.90 -27.40 -12.56
C ILE A 34 -34.90 -27.73 -13.67
N ARG A 35 -36.17 -27.99 -13.32
CA ARG A 35 -37.23 -28.28 -14.29
C ARG A 35 -37.45 -27.17 -15.31
N LEU A 36 -37.54 -25.93 -14.82
CA LEU A 36 -37.93 -24.77 -15.63
C LEU A 36 -36.77 -24.15 -16.43
N SER A 37 -35.53 -24.33 -15.99
CA SER A 37 -34.37 -23.77 -16.70
C SER A 37 -34.19 -24.47 -18.04
N PRO A 38 -34.13 -23.76 -19.18
CA PRO A 38 -33.82 -24.39 -20.46
C PRO A 38 -32.33 -24.78 -20.53
N ILE A 39 -32.02 -25.83 -21.29
CA ILE A 39 -30.67 -26.02 -21.80
C ILE A 39 -30.48 -25.03 -22.95
N GLY A 40 -29.35 -24.33 -22.98
CA GLY A 40 -29.01 -23.40 -24.06
C GLY A 40 -29.08 -24.02 -25.46
N PRO A 41 -29.13 -23.20 -26.52
CA PRO A 41 -29.18 -23.70 -27.90
C PRO A 41 -27.93 -24.51 -28.24
N GLU A 42 -28.07 -25.38 -29.25
CA GLU A 42 -26.92 -26.02 -29.89
C GLU A 42 -26.05 -24.96 -30.56
N THR A 43 -24.75 -25.04 -30.32
CA THR A 43 -23.72 -24.23 -30.95
C THR A 43 -22.61 -25.15 -31.45
N TYR A 44 -21.78 -24.64 -32.35
CA TYR A 44 -20.60 -25.36 -32.80
C TYR A 44 -19.77 -25.87 -31.61
N SER A 45 -19.47 -24.99 -30.64
CA SER A 45 -18.62 -25.30 -29.50
C SER A 45 -19.21 -26.29 -28.48
N ASN A 46 -20.54 -26.38 -28.35
CA ASN A 46 -21.16 -27.30 -27.38
C ASN A 46 -21.67 -28.62 -27.99
N THR A 47 -21.41 -28.84 -29.29
CA THR A 47 -21.72 -30.07 -30.04
C THR A 47 -20.48 -30.83 -30.50
N THR A 48 -19.28 -30.35 -30.16
CA THR A 48 -18.03 -31.08 -30.39
C THR A 48 -18.01 -32.41 -29.63
N THR A 49 -17.24 -33.36 -30.17
CA THR A 49 -17.07 -34.69 -29.57
C THR A 49 -15.99 -34.72 -28.50
N ASP A 50 -15.04 -33.79 -28.56
CA ASP A 50 -14.06 -33.54 -27.51
C ASP A 50 -14.52 -32.35 -26.62
N ARG A 51 -14.16 -32.37 -25.34
CA ARG A 51 -14.48 -31.31 -24.36
C ARG A 51 -13.58 -30.07 -24.50
N SER A 52 -12.97 -29.87 -25.67
CA SER A 52 -11.94 -28.85 -25.89
C SER A 52 -12.48 -27.42 -25.75
N ASP A 53 -13.76 -27.21 -26.04
CA ASP A 53 -14.47 -25.94 -25.93
C ASP A 53 -15.33 -25.83 -24.65
N GLY A 54 -15.11 -26.72 -23.68
CA GLY A 54 -15.82 -26.75 -22.40
C GLY A 54 -17.03 -27.69 -22.37
N MET A 55 -18.11 -27.25 -21.71
CA MET A 55 -19.27 -28.11 -21.41
C MET A 55 -20.04 -28.56 -22.66
N ARG A 56 -20.15 -29.88 -22.84
CA ARG A 56 -20.96 -30.49 -23.91
C ARG A 56 -22.45 -30.41 -23.59
N ARG A 57 -23.25 -30.02 -24.58
CA ARG A 57 -24.70 -29.82 -24.41
C ARG A 57 -25.44 -31.12 -24.10
N ASP A 58 -25.07 -32.22 -24.76
CA ASP A 58 -25.71 -33.52 -24.57
C ASP A 58 -25.47 -34.07 -23.16
N TRP A 59 -24.25 -33.91 -22.64
CA TRP A 59 -23.92 -34.26 -21.26
C TRP A 59 -24.75 -33.44 -20.27
N LEU A 60 -24.80 -32.11 -20.43
CA LEU A 60 -25.57 -31.23 -19.54
C LEU A 60 -27.07 -31.54 -19.58
N ALA A 61 -27.62 -31.82 -20.77
CA ALA A 61 -29.01 -32.22 -20.93
C ALA A 61 -29.31 -33.56 -20.25
N ASN A 62 -28.41 -34.55 -20.37
CA ASN A 62 -28.55 -35.84 -19.69
C ASN A 62 -28.43 -35.71 -18.16
N ALA A 63 -27.45 -34.93 -17.70
CA ALA A 63 -27.25 -34.66 -16.28
C ALA A 63 -28.48 -33.97 -15.66
N LYS A 64 -29.02 -32.94 -16.32
CA LYS A 64 -30.27 -32.27 -15.91
C LYS A 64 -31.45 -33.25 -15.85
N LYS A 65 -31.60 -34.13 -16.85
CA LYS A 65 -32.67 -35.12 -16.87
C LYS A 65 -32.59 -36.06 -15.67
N ILE A 66 -31.41 -36.60 -15.38
CA ILE A 66 -31.19 -37.46 -14.20
C ILE A 66 -31.43 -36.67 -12.90
N TRP A 67 -31.00 -35.41 -12.86
CA TRP A 67 -31.22 -34.52 -11.72
C TRP A 67 -32.70 -34.25 -11.43
N GLU A 68 -33.53 -34.21 -12.48
CA GLU A 68 -34.99 -34.07 -12.34
C GLU A 68 -35.69 -35.35 -11.91
N THR A 69 -35.25 -36.51 -12.41
CA THR A 69 -36.01 -37.76 -12.26
C THR A 69 -35.54 -38.63 -11.11
N ASP A 70 -34.22 -38.77 -10.93
CA ASP A 70 -33.63 -39.85 -10.13
C ASP A 70 -32.85 -39.32 -8.90
N TYR A 71 -32.51 -38.04 -8.89
CA TYR A 71 -31.73 -37.41 -7.82
C TYR A 71 -32.58 -37.06 -6.59
N ASP A 72 -32.04 -37.36 -5.40
CA ASP A 72 -32.70 -37.06 -4.13
C ASP A 72 -31.73 -36.43 -3.12
N TRP A 73 -31.84 -35.10 -2.96
CA TRP A 73 -31.05 -34.32 -2.01
C TRP A 73 -31.14 -34.85 -0.57
N ARG A 74 -32.26 -35.45 -0.17
CA ARG A 74 -32.43 -35.96 1.20
C ARG A 74 -31.48 -37.11 1.51
N LYS A 75 -31.05 -37.88 0.50
CA LYS A 75 -30.00 -38.90 0.67
C LYS A 75 -28.65 -38.26 0.95
N THR A 76 -28.33 -37.16 0.27
CA THR A 76 -27.10 -36.40 0.45
C THR A 76 -27.05 -35.75 1.83
N GLU A 77 -28.16 -35.16 2.30
CA GLU A 77 -28.24 -34.66 3.68
C GLU A 77 -28.09 -35.75 4.73
N ALA A 78 -28.76 -36.88 4.55
CA ALA A 78 -28.61 -38.03 5.43
C ALA A 78 -27.15 -38.51 5.47
N ARG A 79 -26.45 -38.43 4.33
CA ARG A 79 -25.04 -38.76 4.21
C ARG A 79 -24.14 -37.77 4.95
N ILE A 80 -24.37 -36.46 4.82
CA ILE A 80 -23.65 -35.44 5.60
C ILE A 80 -23.78 -35.73 7.10
N ASN A 81 -25.03 -35.96 7.55
CA ASN A 81 -25.36 -36.23 8.95
C ASN A 81 -24.95 -37.63 9.45
N ALA A 82 -24.48 -38.51 8.57
CA ALA A 82 -23.94 -39.80 8.97
C ALA A 82 -22.58 -39.66 9.67
N PHE A 83 -21.87 -38.57 9.40
CA PHE A 83 -20.64 -38.21 10.10
C PHE A 83 -20.92 -37.25 11.26
N PRO A 84 -20.09 -37.23 12.31
CA PRO A 84 -20.14 -36.16 13.31
C PRO A 84 -19.87 -34.80 12.65
N ASN A 85 -20.84 -33.89 12.74
CA ASN A 85 -20.78 -32.53 12.20
C ASN A 85 -20.90 -31.54 13.36
N PHE A 86 -20.16 -30.44 13.29
CA PHE A 86 -20.12 -29.43 14.34
C PHE A 86 -20.11 -28.02 13.75
N SER A 87 -20.60 -27.06 14.52
CA SER A 87 -20.39 -25.64 14.29
C SER A 87 -19.71 -24.98 15.50
N VAL A 88 -18.89 -23.98 15.22
CA VAL A 88 -18.18 -23.20 16.23
C VAL A 88 -17.96 -21.77 15.75
N THR A 89 -18.15 -20.80 16.64
CA THR A 89 -17.84 -19.40 16.35
C THR A 89 -16.41 -19.09 16.78
N ILE A 90 -15.59 -18.58 15.86
CA ILE A 90 -14.20 -18.18 16.12
C ILE A 90 -14.00 -16.76 15.60
N SER A 91 -13.47 -15.88 16.45
CA SER A 91 -13.11 -14.52 16.05
C SER A 91 -11.79 -14.51 15.26
N ASP A 92 -11.80 -13.93 14.08
CA ASP A 92 -10.59 -13.72 13.27
C ASP A 92 -9.69 -12.61 13.86
N ASP A 93 -8.51 -12.40 13.26
CA ASP A 93 -7.55 -11.40 13.76
C ASP A 93 -7.99 -9.95 13.54
N ASP A 94 -8.99 -9.75 12.67
CA ASP A 94 -9.62 -8.45 12.42
C ASP A 94 -10.81 -8.19 13.35
N GLY A 95 -11.14 -9.15 14.25
CA GLY A 95 -12.24 -9.05 15.21
C GLY A 95 -13.63 -9.44 14.67
N HIS A 96 -13.72 -10.13 13.52
CA HIS A 96 -15.00 -10.64 13.02
C HIS A 96 -15.27 -12.05 13.54
N ASP A 97 -16.49 -12.30 13.99
CA ASP A 97 -16.94 -13.63 14.38
C ASP A 97 -17.32 -14.46 13.15
N ILE A 98 -16.63 -15.59 12.98
CA ILE A 98 -16.87 -16.54 11.89
C ILE A 98 -17.52 -17.80 12.46
N ASP A 99 -18.71 -18.13 11.98
CA ASP A 99 -19.39 -19.38 12.26
C ASP A 99 -18.84 -20.44 11.31
N LEU A 100 -17.98 -21.29 11.84
CA LEU A 100 -17.27 -22.31 11.09
C LEU A 100 -17.95 -23.67 11.26
N HIS A 101 -18.28 -24.29 10.14
CA HIS A 101 -18.76 -25.67 10.08
C HIS A 101 -17.60 -26.62 9.81
N PHE A 102 -17.60 -27.80 10.44
CA PHE A 102 -16.65 -28.87 10.12
C PHE A 102 -17.25 -30.25 10.41
N ILE A 103 -16.77 -31.26 9.68
CA ILE A 103 -17.01 -32.67 10.01
C ILE A 103 -15.75 -33.25 10.65
N ALA A 104 -15.92 -34.21 11.56
CA ALA A 104 -14.78 -34.81 12.23
C ALA A 104 -14.98 -36.30 12.54
N LEU A 105 -13.89 -37.05 12.50
CA LEU A 105 -13.77 -38.37 13.12
C LEU A 105 -12.78 -38.24 14.28
N PHE A 106 -13.28 -38.16 15.51
CA PHE A 106 -12.40 -38.15 16.66
C PHE A 106 -12.02 -39.58 17.04
N SER A 107 -10.73 -39.82 17.29
CA SER A 107 -10.22 -41.09 17.82
C SER A 107 -10.28 -41.13 19.36
N LYS A 108 -10.44 -42.31 19.95
CA LYS A 108 -10.31 -42.55 21.40
C LYS A 108 -8.91 -43.02 21.79
N THR A 109 -8.03 -43.23 20.81
CA THR A 109 -6.61 -43.54 21.03
C THR A 109 -5.92 -42.31 21.62
N GLU A 110 -5.22 -42.49 22.74
CA GLU A 110 -4.59 -41.38 23.49
C GLU A 110 -3.54 -40.63 22.67
N ASP A 111 -2.81 -41.34 21.81
CA ASP A 111 -1.74 -40.80 20.96
C ASP A 111 -2.17 -40.58 19.49
N ALA A 112 -3.47 -40.51 19.21
CA ALA A 112 -3.95 -40.28 17.84
C ALA A 112 -3.45 -38.93 17.29
N VAL A 113 -2.93 -38.94 16.06
CA VAL A 113 -2.37 -37.73 15.43
C VAL A 113 -3.51 -36.85 14.92
N PRO A 114 -3.62 -35.57 15.34
CA PRO A 114 -4.64 -34.67 14.80
C PRO A 114 -4.29 -34.24 13.38
N ILE A 115 -5.24 -34.34 12.46
CA ILE A 115 -5.10 -33.95 11.06
C ILE A 115 -6.19 -32.96 10.69
N SER A 116 -5.79 -31.79 10.21
CA SER A 116 -6.68 -30.80 9.57
C SER A 116 -6.65 -31.01 8.06
N MET A 117 -7.79 -31.30 7.43
CA MET A 117 -7.89 -31.52 5.97
C MET A 117 -8.64 -30.36 5.30
N SER A 118 -7.97 -29.66 4.39
CA SER A 118 -8.49 -28.48 3.69
C SER A 118 -8.85 -28.80 2.25
N HIS A 119 -10.01 -28.31 1.80
CA HIS A 119 -10.51 -28.43 0.42
C HIS A 119 -10.44 -27.07 -0.32
N GLY A 120 -10.90 -27.02 -1.57
CA GLY A 120 -10.94 -25.81 -2.41
C GLY A 120 -12.01 -25.87 -3.50
N TRP A 121 -12.35 -24.73 -4.10
CA TRP A 121 -13.28 -24.66 -5.24
C TRP A 121 -12.67 -25.36 -6.46
N PRO A 122 -13.43 -26.15 -7.25
CA PRO A 122 -14.88 -26.29 -7.30
C PRO A 122 -15.47 -27.31 -6.32
N SER A 123 -14.62 -27.94 -5.53
CA SER A 123 -14.96 -28.95 -4.54
C SER A 123 -15.33 -28.35 -3.18
N CYS A 124 -15.75 -29.21 -2.27
CA CYS A 124 -15.98 -28.87 -0.87
C CYS A 124 -15.60 -30.05 0.04
N PHE A 125 -15.96 -30.00 1.32
CA PHE A 125 -15.68 -31.08 2.26
C PHE A 125 -16.23 -32.47 1.83
N PHE A 126 -17.12 -32.53 0.83
CA PHE A 126 -17.57 -33.78 0.20
C PHE A 126 -16.44 -34.57 -0.46
N GLU A 127 -15.34 -33.91 -0.86
CA GLU A 127 -14.15 -34.57 -1.42
C GLU A 127 -13.59 -35.65 -0.51
N PHE A 128 -13.72 -35.45 0.80
CA PHE A 128 -13.17 -36.36 1.78
C PHE A 128 -14.15 -37.45 2.19
N PHE A 129 -15.42 -37.44 1.76
CA PHE A 129 -16.37 -38.50 2.13
C PHE A 129 -15.90 -39.91 1.75
N PRO A 130 -15.37 -40.18 0.54
CA PRO A 130 -14.87 -41.51 0.21
C PRO A 130 -13.67 -41.91 1.07
N LEU A 131 -12.78 -40.96 1.42
CA LEU A 131 -11.66 -41.21 2.33
C LEU A 131 -12.13 -41.51 3.76
N LEU A 132 -13.12 -40.77 4.26
CA LEU A 132 -13.72 -40.99 5.57
C LEU A 132 -14.46 -42.35 5.63
N ASP A 133 -15.10 -42.79 4.54
CA ASP A 133 -15.66 -44.14 4.46
C ASP A 133 -14.58 -45.20 4.65
N VAL A 134 -13.48 -45.11 3.91
CA VAL A 134 -12.37 -46.06 4.03
C VAL A 134 -11.82 -46.08 5.46
N LEU A 135 -11.70 -44.92 6.11
CA LEU A 135 -11.27 -44.84 7.52
C LEU A 135 -12.25 -45.55 8.47
N THR A 136 -13.55 -45.29 8.32
CA THR A 136 -14.58 -45.89 9.20
C THR A 136 -14.85 -47.36 8.92
N GLU A 137 -14.52 -47.86 7.73
CA GLU A 137 -14.50 -49.29 7.40
C GLU A 137 -13.27 -49.99 7.98
N LYS A 138 -12.12 -49.31 7.99
CA LYS A 138 -10.82 -49.88 8.40
C LYS A 138 -10.60 -49.86 9.91
N TYR A 139 -11.08 -48.83 10.60
CA TYR A 139 -10.84 -48.62 12.03
C TYR A 139 -12.13 -48.45 12.80
N SER A 140 -12.11 -48.85 14.07
CA SER A 140 -13.06 -48.38 15.09
C SER A 140 -12.57 -47.09 15.75
N PRO A 141 -13.42 -46.34 16.49
CA PRO A 141 -12.98 -45.17 17.25
C PRO A 141 -11.81 -45.46 18.20
N GLU A 142 -11.72 -46.68 18.74
CA GLU A 142 -10.65 -47.13 19.64
C GLU A 142 -9.35 -47.52 18.93
N GLU A 143 -9.37 -47.69 17.61
CA GLU A 143 -8.22 -48.12 16.79
C GLU A 143 -7.76 -47.04 15.80
N LEU A 144 -8.60 -46.02 15.56
CA LEU A 144 -8.33 -44.96 14.60
C LEU A 144 -7.03 -44.23 15.00
N PRO A 145 -5.99 -44.18 14.16
CA PRO A 145 -4.72 -43.54 14.51
C PRO A 145 -4.76 -42.01 14.43
N PHE A 146 -5.89 -41.42 14.02
CA PHE A 146 -6.01 -39.99 13.74
C PHE A 146 -7.23 -39.34 14.40
N HIS A 147 -7.12 -38.07 14.80
CA HIS A 147 -8.29 -37.20 14.87
C HIS A 147 -8.40 -36.46 13.54
N VAL A 148 -9.40 -36.81 12.72
CA VAL A 148 -9.58 -36.17 11.40
C VAL A 148 -10.57 -35.04 11.54
N VAL A 149 -10.17 -33.83 11.15
CA VAL A 149 -11.00 -32.62 11.15
C VAL A 149 -11.03 -32.05 9.74
N VAL A 150 -12.22 -31.96 9.15
CA VAL A 150 -12.44 -31.44 7.80
C VAL A 150 -13.32 -30.19 7.87
N PRO A 151 -12.72 -29.01 8.08
CA PRO A 151 -13.46 -27.76 8.10
C PRO A 151 -13.96 -27.35 6.73
N SER A 152 -15.20 -26.89 6.68
CA SER A 152 -15.71 -26.11 5.56
C SER A 152 -15.05 -24.74 5.57
N LEU A 153 -14.34 -24.40 4.49
CA LEU A 153 -13.68 -23.09 4.37
C LEU A 153 -14.67 -21.93 4.61
N PRO A 154 -14.25 -20.80 5.21
CA PRO A 154 -15.09 -19.60 5.31
C PRO A 154 -15.69 -19.21 3.96
N GLY A 155 -17.00 -18.99 3.91
CA GLY A 155 -17.73 -18.72 2.68
C GLY A 155 -18.15 -19.98 1.89
N TYR A 156 -17.72 -21.17 2.29
CA TYR A 156 -18.11 -22.45 1.69
C TYR A 156 -19.21 -23.13 2.50
N ALA A 157 -20.23 -23.64 1.80
CA ALA A 157 -21.33 -24.40 2.36
C ALA A 157 -21.94 -23.71 3.61
N TYR A 158 -21.82 -24.36 4.77
CA TYR A 158 -22.41 -23.92 6.03
C TYR A 158 -21.55 -22.93 6.82
N SER A 159 -20.31 -22.66 6.39
CA SER A 159 -19.44 -21.68 7.05
C SER A 159 -19.77 -20.24 6.62
N SER A 160 -19.78 -19.32 7.57
CA SER A 160 -20.00 -17.90 7.31
C SER A 160 -18.73 -17.20 6.80
N VAL A 161 -18.89 -15.95 6.35
CA VAL A 161 -17.81 -15.04 5.95
C VAL A 161 -18.27 -13.60 6.19
N PRO A 162 -17.39 -12.64 6.53
CA PRO A 162 -17.80 -11.24 6.66
C PRO A 162 -18.31 -10.70 5.32
N THR A 163 -19.38 -9.89 5.35
CA THR A 163 -19.94 -9.26 4.13
C THR A 163 -19.23 -7.97 3.73
N THR A 164 -18.36 -7.45 4.59
CA THR A 164 -17.67 -6.16 4.43
C THR A 164 -16.23 -6.29 3.93
N LYS A 165 -15.67 -7.50 3.92
CA LYS A 165 -14.27 -7.77 3.56
C LYS A 165 -14.12 -9.13 2.90
N GLU A 166 -13.13 -9.25 2.02
CA GLU A 166 -12.75 -10.51 1.39
C GLU A 166 -11.94 -11.40 2.36
N TYR A 167 -12.06 -12.72 2.19
CA TYR A 167 -11.46 -13.71 3.08
C TYR A 167 -10.43 -14.56 2.31
N THR A 168 -9.15 -14.21 2.45
CA THR A 168 -8.04 -14.78 1.67
C THR A 168 -7.42 -16.03 2.32
N VAL A 169 -6.61 -16.78 1.56
CA VAL A 169 -5.94 -18.01 2.01
C VAL A 169 -5.22 -17.86 3.37
N PRO A 170 -4.41 -16.81 3.62
CA PRO A 170 -3.75 -16.65 4.92
C PRO A 170 -4.73 -16.50 6.09
N LYS A 171 -5.87 -15.83 5.90
CA LYS A 171 -6.89 -15.68 6.95
C LYS A 171 -7.54 -17.01 7.28
N VAL A 172 -7.83 -17.83 6.27
CA VAL A 172 -8.36 -19.18 6.46
C VAL A 172 -7.36 -20.06 7.21
N ALA A 173 -6.07 -20.00 6.85
CA ALA A 173 -5.02 -20.75 7.53
C ALA A 173 -4.92 -20.42 9.02
N THR A 174 -4.96 -19.13 9.38
CA THR A 174 -4.96 -18.71 10.79
C THR A 174 -6.24 -19.14 11.51
N LEU A 175 -7.40 -19.04 10.86
CA LEU A 175 -8.67 -19.49 11.44
C LEU A 175 -8.68 -21.00 11.72
N PHE A 176 -8.13 -21.80 10.80
CA PHE A 176 -8.01 -23.25 10.97
C PHE A 176 -6.99 -23.62 12.06
N ASP A 177 -5.89 -22.88 12.21
CA ASP A 177 -4.99 -23.05 13.35
C ASP A 177 -5.70 -22.78 14.68
N LYS A 178 -6.48 -21.70 14.77
CA LYS A 178 -7.33 -21.40 15.93
C LYS A 178 -8.34 -22.51 16.22
N LEU A 179 -8.97 -23.07 15.19
CA LEU A 179 -9.86 -24.24 15.32
C LEU A 179 -9.11 -25.42 15.94
N MET A 180 -7.97 -25.82 15.36
CA MET A 180 -7.22 -27.00 15.83
C MET A 180 -6.75 -26.85 17.28
N ARG A 181 -6.18 -25.68 17.64
CA ARG A 181 -5.81 -25.39 19.04
C ARG A 181 -7.00 -25.36 19.97
N GLY A 182 -8.10 -24.79 19.50
CA GLY A 182 -9.35 -24.71 20.24
C GLY A 182 -10.03 -26.06 20.46
N LEU A 183 -9.76 -27.05 19.61
CA LEU A 183 -10.10 -28.45 19.82
C LEU A 183 -9.14 -29.16 20.81
N GLY A 184 -8.13 -28.46 21.32
CA GLY A 184 -7.14 -28.98 22.26
C GLY A 184 -5.86 -29.51 21.59
N PHE A 185 -5.72 -29.37 20.27
CA PHE A 185 -4.57 -29.89 19.53
C PHE A 185 -3.48 -28.83 19.43
N ASN A 186 -2.52 -28.88 20.37
CA ASN A 186 -1.33 -28.02 20.34
C ASN A 186 -0.23 -28.53 19.38
N SER A 187 -0.48 -29.66 18.73
CA SER A 187 0.37 -30.25 17.70
C SER A 187 -0.53 -30.99 16.73
N TYR A 188 -0.44 -30.70 15.43
CA TYR A 188 -1.26 -31.33 14.39
C TYR A 188 -0.54 -31.38 13.03
N VAL A 189 -1.05 -32.20 12.12
CA VAL A 189 -0.64 -32.27 10.71
C VAL A 189 -1.69 -31.58 9.84
N ALA A 190 -1.28 -30.77 8.88
CA ALA A 190 -2.20 -30.20 7.90
C ALA A 190 -2.12 -30.95 6.57
N HIS A 191 -3.28 -31.20 5.96
CA HIS A 191 -3.39 -31.78 4.63
C HIS A 191 -4.27 -30.91 3.73
N GLY A 192 -3.92 -30.80 2.44
CA GLY A 192 -4.82 -30.23 1.45
C GLY A 192 -4.33 -30.32 0.01
N GLY A 193 -5.30 -30.29 -0.91
CA GLY A 193 -5.13 -30.12 -2.35
C GLY A 193 -5.72 -28.78 -2.82
N ASP A 194 -5.48 -28.39 -4.07
CA ASP A 194 -6.01 -27.14 -4.66
C ASP A 194 -5.81 -25.91 -3.73
N VAL A 195 -6.81 -25.05 -3.50
CA VAL A 195 -6.75 -23.94 -2.54
C VAL A 195 -6.37 -24.41 -1.13
N GLY A 196 -6.79 -25.61 -0.75
CA GLY A 196 -6.43 -26.27 0.51
C GLY A 196 -4.94 -26.55 0.66
N SER A 197 -4.20 -26.75 -0.44
CA SER A 197 -2.74 -26.88 -0.41
C SER A 197 -2.09 -25.57 0.02
N GLY A 198 -2.58 -24.42 -0.47
CA GLY A 198 -2.11 -23.09 -0.06
C GLY A 198 -2.35 -22.81 1.42
N ILE A 199 -3.54 -23.14 1.91
CA ILE A 199 -3.88 -23.06 3.34
C ILE A 199 -2.88 -23.90 4.15
N THR A 200 -2.62 -25.12 3.68
CA THR A 200 -1.70 -26.07 4.31
C THR A 200 -0.26 -25.53 4.34
N PHE A 201 0.24 -24.95 3.25
CA PHE A 201 1.56 -24.29 3.21
C PHE A 201 1.66 -23.13 4.21
N VAL A 202 0.64 -22.27 4.28
CA VAL A 202 0.63 -21.15 5.24
C VAL A 202 0.59 -21.65 6.69
N GLN A 203 -0.19 -22.70 6.99
CA GLN A 203 -0.17 -23.31 8.33
C GLN A 203 1.20 -23.90 8.65
N GLY A 204 1.83 -24.58 7.69
CA GLY A 204 3.18 -25.12 7.80
C GLY A 204 4.23 -24.04 8.07
N LEU A 205 4.07 -22.85 7.51
CA LEU A 205 4.98 -21.73 7.72
C LEU A 205 4.71 -20.98 9.04
N ALA A 206 3.45 -20.63 9.31
CA ALA A 206 3.09 -19.62 10.32
C ALA A 206 2.71 -20.20 11.69
N SER A 207 2.17 -21.42 11.76
CA SER A 207 1.70 -22.00 13.03
C SER A 207 2.76 -22.89 13.66
N ASP A 208 3.17 -22.62 14.91
CA ASP A 208 4.03 -23.55 15.65
C ASP A 208 3.31 -24.84 16.06
N ALA A 209 1.98 -24.87 16.11
CA ALA A 209 1.19 -26.08 16.38
C ALA A 209 1.11 -27.01 15.15
N CYS A 210 1.16 -26.48 13.92
CA CYS A 210 1.31 -27.32 12.74
C CYS A 210 2.71 -27.92 12.71
N LYS A 211 2.85 -29.24 12.82
CA LYS A 211 4.16 -29.93 12.93
C LYS A 211 4.67 -30.50 11.61
N ALA A 212 3.78 -30.84 10.71
CA ALA A 212 4.08 -31.37 9.39
C ALA A 212 2.94 -31.06 8.43
N ILE A 213 3.24 -31.07 7.13
CA ILE A 213 2.24 -30.84 6.09
C ILE A 213 2.27 -31.93 5.02
N HIS A 214 1.10 -32.33 4.54
CA HIS A 214 0.94 -33.29 3.47
C HIS A 214 0.09 -32.68 2.36
N VAL A 215 0.58 -32.61 1.13
CA VAL A 215 -0.16 -31.99 0.02
C VAL A 215 -0.26 -32.96 -1.15
N ASN A 216 -1.33 -32.83 -1.92
CA ASN A 216 -1.48 -33.53 -3.21
C ASN A 216 -1.43 -32.57 -4.40
N ASN A 217 -1.16 -31.28 -4.14
CA ASN A 217 -0.98 -30.24 -5.15
C ASN A 217 0.07 -29.23 -4.67
N ILE A 218 0.95 -28.77 -5.57
CA ILE A 218 1.96 -27.74 -5.30
C ILE A 218 1.98 -26.76 -6.48
N PHE A 219 1.43 -25.56 -6.28
CA PHE A 219 1.50 -24.50 -7.29
C PHE A 219 2.88 -23.83 -7.27
N MET A 220 3.75 -24.28 -8.17
CA MET A 220 5.11 -23.81 -8.31
C MET A 220 5.41 -23.50 -9.78
N ALA A 221 6.02 -22.35 -10.04
CA ALA A 221 6.56 -22.04 -11.37
C ALA A 221 7.75 -22.95 -11.71
N PRO A 222 7.94 -23.33 -12.99
CA PRO A 222 9.13 -24.08 -13.40
C PRO A 222 10.42 -23.36 -12.95
N PRO A 223 11.41 -24.07 -12.38
CA PRO A 223 12.71 -23.47 -12.08
C PRO A 223 13.43 -23.05 -13.38
N ASP A 224 14.36 -22.10 -13.31
CA ASP A 224 15.05 -21.55 -14.49
C ASP A 224 15.86 -22.61 -15.27
N ASP A 225 16.23 -23.71 -14.61
CA ASP A 225 16.90 -24.86 -15.20
C ASP A 225 15.99 -26.08 -15.40
N ALA A 226 14.67 -25.90 -15.41
CA ALA A 226 13.67 -26.97 -15.57
C ALA A 226 13.98 -27.91 -16.74
N ASP A 227 14.39 -27.38 -17.89
CA ASP A 227 14.74 -28.14 -19.10
C ASP A 227 15.94 -29.11 -18.91
N LYS A 228 16.71 -28.92 -17.84
CA LYS A 228 17.89 -29.72 -17.51
C LYS A 228 17.63 -30.71 -16.37
N LEU A 229 16.49 -30.61 -15.70
CA LEU A 229 16.15 -31.47 -14.58
C LEU A 229 15.57 -32.80 -15.10
N PRO A 230 15.91 -33.93 -14.46
CA PRO A 230 15.34 -35.21 -14.83
C PRO A 230 13.84 -35.20 -14.54
N LEU A 231 13.07 -35.68 -15.51
CA LEU A 231 11.65 -36.02 -15.36
C LEU A 231 11.51 -37.50 -15.62
N ASP A 232 10.77 -38.21 -14.78
CA ASP A 232 10.36 -39.57 -15.15
C ASP A 232 9.28 -39.55 -16.25
N GLU A 233 9.02 -40.69 -16.88
CA GLU A 233 8.09 -40.77 -18.02
C GLU A 233 6.66 -40.33 -17.67
N VAL A 234 6.23 -40.58 -16.43
CA VAL A 234 4.88 -40.24 -15.96
C VAL A 234 4.78 -38.75 -15.64
N GLU A 235 5.79 -38.18 -14.99
CA GLU A 235 5.92 -36.74 -14.77
C GLU A 235 5.98 -35.97 -16.09
N ALA A 236 6.75 -36.46 -17.06
CA ALA A 236 6.88 -35.85 -18.39
C ALA A 236 5.55 -35.88 -19.15
N ALA A 237 4.82 -37.01 -19.13
CA ALA A 237 3.51 -37.14 -19.76
C ALA A 237 2.46 -36.24 -19.10
N ALA A 238 2.46 -36.17 -17.76
CA ALA A 238 1.59 -35.29 -16.98
C ALA A 238 1.84 -33.82 -17.33
N ARG A 239 3.12 -33.42 -17.43
CA ARG A 239 3.52 -32.05 -17.78
C ARG A 239 3.10 -31.69 -19.20
N ALA A 240 3.36 -32.56 -20.17
CA ALA A 240 2.96 -32.36 -21.57
C ALA A 240 1.44 -32.19 -21.72
N ARG A 241 0.65 -32.96 -20.97
CA ARG A 241 -0.82 -32.78 -20.94
C ARG A 241 -1.17 -31.41 -20.37
N ALA A 242 -0.66 -31.09 -19.20
CA ALA A 242 -1.01 -29.85 -18.51
C ALA A 242 -0.55 -28.60 -19.30
N ASP A 243 0.58 -28.64 -20.00
CA ASP A 243 1.01 -27.53 -20.87
C ASP A 243 0.09 -27.32 -22.08
N LYS A 244 -0.53 -28.39 -22.59
CA LYS A 244 -1.53 -28.31 -23.66
C LYS A 244 -2.85 -27.71 -23.17
N THR A 245 -3.24 -27.95 -21.92
CA THR A 245 -4.52 -27.52 -21.35
C THR A 245 -4.42 -26.17 -20.61
N ASN A 246 -3.25 -25.81 -20.09
CA ASN A 246 -3.01 -24.59 -19.30
C ASN A 246 -3.48 -23.27 -19.93
N PRO A 247 -3.32 -23.03 -21.25
CA PRO A 247 -3.71 -21.75 -21.87
C PRO A 247 -5.20 -21.40 -21.71
N THR A 248 -6.07 -22.40 -21.51
CA THR A 248 -7.53 -22.22 -21.39
C THR A 248 -8.07 -22.61 -20.02
N CYS A 249 -7.40 -23.54 -19.32
CA CYS A 249 -7.86 -24.15 -18.07
C CYS A 249 -7.99 -23.15 -16.90
N PHE A 250 -7.17 -22.08 -16.83
CA PHE A 250 -7.20 -21.08 -15.75
C PHE A 250 -8.09 -19.85 -16.01
N SER A 251 -8.84 -19.81 -17.11
CA SER A 251 -9.71 -18.68 -17.45
C SER A 251 -10.76 -18.39 -16.37
N TYR A 252 -11.28 -19.42 -15.70
CA TYR A 252 -12.21 -19.28 -14.58
C TYR A 252 -11.58 -18.52 -13.39
N ALA A 253 -10.29 -18.75 -13.12
CA ALA A 253 -9.59 -18.14 -11.99
C ALA A 253 -9.47 -16.63 -12.20
N SER A 254 -9.21 -16.19 -13.44
CA SER A 254 -9.22 -14.78 -13.81
C SER A 254 -10.60 -14.13 -13.61
N GLU A 255 -11.68 -14.82 -13.98
CA GLU A 255 -13.05 -14.33 -13.76
C GLU A 255 -13.36 -14.22 -12.25
N HIS A 256 -13.01 -15.25 -11.48
CA HIS A 256 -13.17 -15.26 -10.02
C HIS A 256 -12.34 -14.18 -9.34
N ALA A 257 -11.12 -13.96 -9.81
CA ALA A 257 -10.19 -12.98 -9.25
C ALA A 257 -10.56 -11.53 -9.60
N THR A 258 -11.09 -11.26 -10.79
CA THR A 258 -11.28 -9.89 -11.28
C THR A 258 -12.73 -9.41 -11.27
N ARG A 259 -13.70 -10.33 -11.37
CA ARG A 259 -15.15 -10.05 -11.47
C ARG A 259 -16.02 -10.90 -10.53
N PRO A 260 -15.63 -11.13 -9.25
CA PRO A 260 -16.33 -12.05 -8.36
C PRO A 260 -17.81 -11.68 -8.12
N GLY A 261 -18.14 -10.38 -8.06
CA GLY A 261 -19.51 -9.91 -7.89
C GLY A 261 -20.41 -10.26 -9.09
N THR A 262 -19.88 -10.16 -10.32
CA THR A 262 -20.64 -10.46 -11.54
C THR A 262 -20.91 -11.96 -11.65
N ILE A 263 -19.86 -12.77 -11.63
CA ILE A 263 -19.98 -14.22 -11.82
C ILE A 263 -20.75 -14.87 -10.66
N GLY A 264 -20.54 -14.40 -9.42
CA GLY A 264 -21.25 -14.89 -8.24
C GLY A 264 -22.76 -14.66 -8.32
N LEU A 265 -23.19 -13.44 -8.68
CA LEU A 265 -24.61 -13.13 -8.86
C LEU A 265 -25.22 -13.89 -10.03
N ALA A 266 -24.51 -14.01 -11.16
CA ALA A 266 -25.00 -14.69 -12.34
C ALA A 266 -25.25 -16.18 -12.10
N LEU A 267 -24.27 -16.89 -11.51
CA LEU A 267 -24.39 -18.33 -11.27
C LEU A 267 -25.42 -18.66 -10.18
N GLN A 268 -25.59 -17.79 -9.17
CA GLN A 268 -26.61 -17.96 -8.13
C GLN A 268 -28.06 -17.74 -8.64
N THR A 269 -28.29 -17.49 -9.93
CA THR A 269 -29.64 -17.41 -10.51
C THR A 269 -30.20 -18.73 -11.02
N SER A 270 -29.36 -19.72 -11.34
CA SER A 270 -29.82 -21.02 -11.85
C SER A 270 -28.94 -22.20 -11.41
N PRO A 271 -29.53 -23.26 -10.85
CA PRO A 271 -28.79 -24.49 -10.52
C PRO A 271 -28.20 -25.17 -11.75
N VAL A 272 -28.83 -25.04 -12.93
CA VAL A 272 -28.31 -25.58 -14.20
C VAL A 272 -27.10 -24.77 -14.69
N ALA A 273 -27.07 -23.45 -14.46
CA ALA A 273 -25.90 -22.62 -14.75
C ALA A 273 -24.71 -22.99 -13.85
N LEU A 274 -24.95 -23.21 -12.55
CA LEU A 274 -23.92 -23.74 -11.65
C LEU A 274 -23.43 -25.12 -12.07
N LEU A 275 -24.33 -26.04 -12.47
CA LEU A 275 -23.95 -27.36 -12.97
C LEU A 275 -23.07 -27.26 -14.20
N SER A 276 -23.36 -26.34 -15.12
CA SER A 276 -22.52 -26.11 -16.29
C SER A 276 -21.12 -25.62 -15.88
N TRP A 277 -21.04 -24.68 -14.94
CA TRP A 277 -19.78 -24.03 -14.53
C TRP A 277 -18.89 -24.93 -13.65
N ILE A 278 -19.47 -25.66 -12.70
CA ILE A 278 -18.76 -26.58 -11.79
C ILE A 278 -18.56 -27.96 -12.43
N GLY A 279 -19.59 -28.48 -13.10
CA GLY A 279 -19.54 -29.82 -13.69
C GLY A 279 -18.46 -29.95 -14.75
N GLU A 280 -18.22 -28.90 -15.54
CA GLU A 280 -17.12 -28.86 -16.51
C GLU A 280 -15.78 -29.19 -15.85
N LYS A 281 -15.51 -28.62 -14.66
CA LYS A 281 -14.21 -28.79 -13.99
C LYS A 281 -14.03 -30.21 -13.47
N TYR A 282 -15.07 -30.82 -12.91
CA TYR A 282 -15.03 -32.24 -12.54
C TYR A 282 -14.78 -33.17 -13.74
N LEU A 283 -15.29 -32.81 -14.92
CA LEU A 283 -15.14 -33.60 -16.14
C LEU A 283 -13.78 -33.37 -16.84
N GLU A 284 -13.14 -32.23 -16.63
CA GLU A 284 -11.88 -31.87 -17.28
C GLU A 284 -10.66 -32.18 -16.40
N TRP A 285 -10.78 -32.04 -15.08
CA TRP A 285 -9.65 -32.09 -14.14
C TRP A 285 -9.41 -33.46 -13.50
N THR A 286 -10.17 -34.47 -13.94
CA THR A 286 -10.09 -35.85 -13.43
C THR A 286 -9.54 -36.80 -14.50
N ASP A 287 -8.95 -37.91 -14.06
CA ASP A 287 -8.51 -38.99 -14.95
C ASP A 287 -9.72 -39.73 -15.55
N GLU A 288 -10.73 -39.99 -14.70
CA GLU A 288 -12.00 -40.60 -15.05
C GLU A 288 -13.15 -39.75 -14.52
N ASP A 289 -14.21 -39.60 -15.31
CA ASP A 289 -15.40 -38.84 -14.90
C ASP A 289 -15.89 -39.32 -13.52
N PRO A 290 -15.96 -38.44 -12.51
CA PRO A 290 -16.48 -38.82 -11.21
C PRO A 290 -17.96 -39.17 -11.34
N PRO A 291 -18.52 -39.97 -10.40
CA PRO A 291 -19.93 -40.30 -10.43
C PRO A 291 -20.77 -39.04 -10.54
N LEU A 292 -21.70 -38.99 -11.50
CA LEU A 292 -22.58 -37.83 -11.70
C LEU A 292 -23.27 -37.40 -10.40
N GLN A 293 -23.63 -38.37 -9.56
CA GLN A 293 -24.18 -38.14 -8.22
C GLN A 293 -23.32 -37.19 -7.38
N HIS A 294 -22.00 -37.35 -7.36
CA HIS A 294 -21.08 -36.49 -6.61
C HIS A 294 -21.07 -35.05 -7.13
N ILE A 295 -21.11 -34.88 -8.46
CA ILE A 295 -21.20 -33.55 -9.09
C ILE A 295 -22.53 -32.88 -8.72
N LEU A 296 -23.65 -33.60 -8.85
CA LEU A 296 -24.97 -33.09 -8.50
C LEU A 296 -25.10 -32.78 -6.99
N ASP A 297 -24.49 -33.59 -6.12
CA ASP A 297 -24.42 -33.35 -4.68
C ASP A 297 -23.70 -32.04 -4.36
N THR A 298 -22.53 -31.83 -4.95
CA THR A 298 -21.75 -30.60 -4.76
C THR A 298 -22.50 -29.37 -5.26
N VAL A 299 -23.04 -29.43 -6.48
CA VAL A 299 -23.78 -28.30 -7.07
C VAL A 299 -25.07 -28.00 -6.30
N THR A 300 -25.80 -29.02 -5.87
CA THR A 300 -27.01 -28.84 -5.07
C THR A 300 -26.68 -28.21 -3.71
N LEU A 301 -25.61 -28.66 -3.04
CA LEU A 301 -25.14 -28.05 -1.81
C LEU A 301 -24.83 -26.56 -2.03
N TYR A 302 -24.07 -26.24 -3.09
CA TYR A 302 -23.68 -24.87 -3.40
C TYR A 302 -24.87 -23.96 -3.64
N TRP A 303 -25.87 -24.46 -4.36
CA TRP A 303 -27.11 -23.74 -4.61
C TRP A 303 -27.89 -23.46 -3.32
N LEU A 304 -28.12 -24.50 -2.50
CA LEU A 304 -28.94 -24.40 -1.28
C LEU A 304 -28.30 -23.51 -0.20
N THR A 305 -26.97 -23.46 -0.18
CA THR A 305 -26.17 -22.69 0.77
C THR A 305 -25.69 -21.35 0.20
N GLU A 306 -26.03 -20.99 -1.03
CA GLU A 306 -25.62 -19.73 -1.67
C GLU A 306 -24.09 -19.54 -1.62
N THR A 307 -23.35 -20.61 -1.92
CA THR A 307 -21.89 -20.68 -1.70
C THR A 307 -21.11 -19.89 -2.75
N MET A 308 -21.54 -19.92 -4.00
CA MET A 308 -20.68 -19.54 -5.14
C MET A 308 -20.10 -18.12 -5.00
N ALA A 309 -20.95 -17.13 -4.66
CA ALA A 309 -20.51 -15.74 -4.53
C ALA A 309 -19.54 -15.48 -3.36
N ARG A 310 -19.50 -16.39 -2.38
CA ARG A 310 -18.75 -16.23 -1.12
C ARG A 310 -17.47 -17.06 -1.06
N CYS A 311 -17.32 -18.05 -1.93
CA CYS A 311 -16.23 -19.03 -1.88
C CYS A 311 -15.02 -18.72 -2.79
N ILE A 312 -15.14 -17.71 -3.67
CA ILE A 312 -14.17 -17.43 -4.74
C ILE A 312 -13.10 -16.39 -4.40
N TYR A 313 -13.09 -15.86 -3.18
CA TYR A 313 -12.06 -14.90 -2.73
C TYR A 313 -10.62 -15.43 -2.71
N PRO A 314 -10.32 -16.74 -2.51
CA PRO A 314 -8.96 -17.26 -2.61
C PRO A 314 -8.26 -16.92 -3.92
N TYR A 315 -9.02 -16.78 -5.01
CA TYR A 315 -8.48 -16.47 -6.33
C TYR A 315 -7.97 -15.05 -6.49
N ARG A 316 -8.19 -14.14 -5.52
CA ARG A 316 -7.57 -12.79 -5.53
C ARG A 316 -6.04 -12.86 -5.62
N ALA A 317 -5.43 -13.93 -5.14
CA ALA A 317 -4.00 -14.16 -5.29
C ALA A 317 -3.55 -14.21 -6.76
N PHE A 318 -4.40 -14.64 -7.70
CA PHE A 318 -4.08 -14.65 -9.14
C PHE A 318 -3.95 -13.24 -9.75
N LEU A 319 -4.36 -12.18 -9.04
CA LEU A 319 -4.09 -10.80 -9.45
C LEU A 319 -2.62 -10.39 -9.24
N ASP A 320 -1.89 -11.11 -8.39
CA ASP A 320 -0.45 -10.95 -8.24
C ASP A 320 0.25 -11.61 -9.46
N PRO A 321 0.97 -10.86 -10.30
CA PRO A 321 1.70 -11.44 -11.43
C PRO A 321 2.80 -12.43 -11.00
N ASN A 322 3.17 -12.46 -9.72
CA ASN A 322 4.13 -13.41 -9.16
C ASN A 322 3.46 -14.57 -8.40
N TRP A 323 2.13 -14.74 -8.46
CA TRP A 323 1.39 -15.71 -7.64
C TRP A 323 2.02 -17.12 -7.59
N ALA A 324 2.40 -17.68 -8.74
CA ALA A 324 2.98 -19.03 -8.83
C ALA A 324 4.42 -19.13 -8.26
N LYS A 325 5.12 -18.00 -8.13
CA LYS A 325 6.43 -17.89 -7.45
C LYS A 325 6.27 -17.60 -5.95
N SER A 326 5.22 -16.87 -5.58
CA SER A 326 4.89 -16.51 -4.19
C SER A 326 4.23 -17.63 -3.38
N PHE A 327 3.61 -18.62 -4.04
CA PHE A 327 2.75 -19.62 -3.39
C PHE A 327 3.49 -20.79 -2.73
N THR A 328 4.76 -21.04 -3.07
CA THR A 328 5.51 -22.17 -2.50
C THR A 328 6.70 -21.69 -1.65
N PRO A 329 6.47 -21.36 -0.36
CA PRO A 329 7.51 -20.94 0.57
C PRO A 329 8.42 -22.11 0.96
N THR A 330 9.65 -21.80 1.37
CA THR A 330 10.62 -22.75 1.95
C THR A 330 10.09 -23.26 3.31
N VAL A 331 9.25 -24.29 3.31
CA VAL A 331 8.76 -24.91 4.55
C VAL A 331 9.88 -25.77 5.14
N THR A 332 10.29 -25.45 6.37
CA THR A 332 11.35 -26.18 7.10
C THR A 332 10.82 -27.39 7.86
N LYS A 333 9.50 -27.58 7.90
CA LYS A 333 8.82 -28.72 8.53
C LYS A 333 8.71 -29.90 7.56
N PRO A 334 8.56 -31.14 8.07
CA PRO A 334 8.33 -32.30 7.22
C PRO A 334 7.19 -32.06 6.23
N LEU A 335 7.47 -32.29 4.96
CA LEU A 335 6.53 -32.16 3.85
C LEU A 335 6.37 -33.49 3.13
N GLY A 336 5.13 -33.99 3.05
CA GLY A 336 4.74 -35.10 2.19
C GLY A 336 4.06 -34.60 0.93
N TYR A 337 4.41 -35.15 -0.23
CA TYR A 337 3.80 -34.82 -1.52
C TYR A 337 3.30 -36.07 -2.25
N SER A 338 1.99 -36.14 -2.50
CA SER A 338 1.36 -37.15 -3.36
C SER A 338 1.18 -36.57 -4.76
N PHE A 339 1.94 -37.06 -5.73
CA PHE A 339 1.85 -36.67 -7.13
C PHE A 339 0.83 -37.54 -7.87
N PHE A 340 -0.23 -36.90 -8.38
CA PHE A 340 -1.25 -37.51 -9.23
C PHE A 340 -1.10 -37.04 -10.68
N PRO A 341 -0.94 -37.95 -11.64
CA PRO A 341 -0.50 -37.56 -12.97
C PRO A 341 -1.56 -36.81 -13.76
N TYR A 342 -2.85 -36.82 -13.41
CA TYR A 342 -3.94 -36.11 -14.11
C TYR A 342 -4.33 -34.75 -13.51
N ASP A 343 -3.63 -34.29 -12.47
CA ASP A 343 -3.84 -32.96 -11.91
C ASP A 343 -3.64 -31.87 -12.98
N ILE A 344 -4.28 -30.70 -12.79
CA ILE A 344 -4.19 -29.53 -13.67
C ILE A 344 -2.83 -28.80 -13.58
N SER A 345 -2.14 -28.95 -12.45
CA SER A 345 -0.82 -28.40 -12.19
C SER A 345 0.12 -29.48 -11.61
N PRO A 346 0.45 -30.53 -12.39
CA PRO A 346 1.34 -31.58 -11.94
C PRO A 346 2.77 -31.04 -11.88
N THR A 347 3.30 -30.85 -10.67
CA THR A 347 4.66 -30.31 -10.46
C THR A 347 5.63 -31.47 -10.22
N PRO A 348 6.61 -31.70 -11.10
CA PRO A 348 7.58 -32.79 -10.95
C PRO A 348 8.39 -32.72 -9.65
N ARG A 349 8.78 -33.88 -9.13
CA ARG A 349 9.61 -33.98 -7.91
C ARG A 349 10.88 -33.14 -8.02
N SER A 350 11.57 -33.24 -9.17
CA SER A 350 12.83 -32.55 -9.40
C SER A 350 12.70 -31.03 -9.35
N TRP A 351 11.51 -30.48 -9.65
CA TRP A 351 11.22 -29.05 -9.51
C TRP A 351 11.00 -28.70 -8.04
N VAL A 352 10.17 -29.48 -7.34
CA VAL A 352 9.86 -29.26 -5.92
C VAL A 352 11.14 -29.30 -5.07
N GLU A 353 12.02 -30.27 -5.33
CA GLU A 353 13.27 -30.46 -4.60
C GLU A 353 14.34 -29.38 -4.88
N ARG A 354 14.09 -28.42 -5.78
CA ARG A 354 14.94 -27.21 -5.92
C ARG A 354 14.80 -26.28 -4.72
N SER A 355 13.62 -26.24 -4.13
CA SER A 355 13.26 -25.25 -3.11
C SER A 355 12.77 -25.89 -1.81
N ILE A 356 12.31 -27.14 -1.84
CA ILE A 356 11.71 -27.83 -0.70
C ILE A 356 12.33 -29.21 -0.52
N GLN A 357 12.81 -29.51 0.69
CA GLN A 357 13.18 -30.88 1.04
C GLN A 357 11.94 -31.71 1.36
N LEU A 358 11.59 -32.65 0.46
CA LEU A 358 10.50 -33.59 0.67
C LEU A 358 10.90 -34.67 1.69
N THR A 359 10.05 -34.87 2.70
CA THR A 359 10.17 -36.00 3.63
C THR A 359 9.54 -37.25 3.02
N GLN A 360 8.45 -37.08 2.28
CA GLN A 360 7.79 -38.14 1.53
C GLN A 360 7.42 -37.62 0.14
N TYR A 361 7.67 -38.44 -0.88
CA TYR A 361 7.17 -38.24 -2.24
C TYR A 361 6.59 -39.56 -2.72
N VAL A 362 5.31 -39.56 -3.10
CA VAL A 362 4.64 -40.72 -3.69
C VAL A 362 4.11 -40.34 -5.04
N ARG A 363 4.58 -41.03 -6.09
CA ARG A 363 4.13 -40.84 -7.47
C ARG A 363 3.12 -41.93 -7.82
N HIS A 364 1.93 -41.52 -8.25
CA HIS A 364 0.88 -42.42 -8.72
C HIS A 364 0.86 -42.56 -10.24
N GLU A 365 0.21 -43.62 -10.74
CA GLU A 365 0.02 -43.88 -12.18
C GLU A 365 -1.31 -43.33 -12.72
N ARG A 366 -2.27 -43.08 -11.84
CA ARG A 366 -3.67 -42.74 -12.16
C ARG A 366 -4.21 -41.74 -11.13
N GLY A 367 -5.28 -41.04 -11.49
CA GLY A 367 -5.94 -40.03 -10.65
C GLY A 367 -5.53 -38.59 -11.00
N GLY A 368 -6.46 -37.67 -10.81
CA GLY A 368 -6.37 -36.26 -11.16
C GLY A 368 -6.40 -35.31 -9.97
N HIS A 369 -7.10 -34.19 -10.15
CA HIS A 369 -7.05 -33.04 -9.25
C HIS A 369 -7.79 -33.24 -7.91
N PHE A 370 -8.71 -34.20 -7.84
CA PHE A 370 -9.53 -34.47 -6.64
C PHE A 370 -9.26 -35.87 -6.08
N PRO A 371 -8.03 -36.18 -5.63
CA PRO A 371 -7.66 -37.54 -5.23
C PRO A 371 -8.45 -38.07 -4.03
N GLY A 372 -9.00 -37.20 -3.17
CA GLY A 372 -9.93 -37.62 -2.10
C GLY A 372 -11.20 -38.29 -2.64
N THR A 373 -11.66 -37.88 -3.83
CA THR A 373 -12.79 -38.48 -4.54
C THR A 373 -12.36 -39.58 -5.50
N GLU A 374 -11.28 -39.36 -6.26
CA GLU A 374 -10.87 -40.24 -7.36
C GLU A 374 -10.10 -41.48 -6.89
N LYS A 375 -9.20 -41.30 -5.91
CA LYS A 375 -8.25 -42.29 -5.40
C LYS A 375 -8.15 -42.25 -3.87
N PRO A 376 -9.28 -42.38 -3.14
CA PRO A 376 -9.31 -42.21 -1.69
C PRO A 376 -8.42 -43.19 -0.94
N LYS A 377 -8.26 -44.42 -1.44
CA LYS A 377 -7.45 -45.46 -0.78
C LYS A 377 -5.97 -45.18 -0.92
N GLU A 378 -5.55 -44.73 -2.10
CA GLU A 378 -4.19 -44.35 -2.42
C GLU A 378 -3.78 -43.10 -1.64
N LEU A 379 -4.59 -42.04 -1.66
CA LEU A 379 -4.32 -40.83 -0.88
C LEU A 379 -4.27 -41.12 0.63
N LEU A 380 -5.21 -41.94 1.14
CA LEU A 380 -5.19 -42.32 2.54
C LEU A 380 -3.95 -43.12 2.91
N ALA A 381 -3.52 -44.06 2.06
CA ALA A 381 -2.29 -44.83 2.29
C ALA A 381 -1.06 -43.92 2.39
N ASP A 382 -0.98 -42.88 1.57
CA ASP A 382 0.10 -41.89 1.62
C ASP A 382 0.09 -41.11 2.94
N ILE A 383 -1.09 -40.64 3.38
CA ILE A 383 -1.26 -39.92 4.65
C ILE A 383 -0.92 -40.85 5.84
N GLU A 384 -1.35 -42.11 5.78
CA GLU A 384 -1.04 -43.15 6.77
C GLU A 384 0.44 -43.48 6.82
N ALA A 385 1.15 -43.47 5.70
CA ALA A 385 2.59 -43.69 5.65
C ALA A 385 3.39 -42.48 6.17
N PHE A 386 2.84 -41.27 5.99
CA PHE A 386 3.46 -40.02 6.43
C PHE A 386 3.31 -39.77 7.94
N GLY A 387 2.13 -40.08 8.50
CA GLY A 387 1.80 -39.85 9.91
C GLY A 387 2.82 -40.43 10.92
N PRO A 388 3.21 -41.71 10.82
CA PRO A 388 4.20 -42.35 11.71
C PRO A 388 5.61 -41.76 11.61
N GLN A 389 6.01 -41.21 10.45
CA GLN A 389 7.29 -40.51 10.31
C GLN A 389 7.32 -39.23 11.17
N CYS A 390 6.14 -38.69 11.50
CA CYS A 390 5.98 -37.53 12.39
C CYS A 390 5.94 -37.92 13.89
N HIS A 391 5.64 -39.18 14.27
CA HIS A 391 5.66 -39.64 15.67
C HIS A 391 7.05 -39.54 16.31
N ALA A 392 8.12 -39.64 15.52
CA ALA A 392 9.49 -39.44 15.99
C ALA A 392 9.79 -37.97 16.38
N ILE A 393 8.98 -37.02 15.90
CA ILE A 393 9.09 -35.59 16.14
C ILE A 393 8.11 -35.19 17.27
N ARG A 394 8.39 -35.71 18.48
CA ARG A 394 7.82 -35.31 19.80
C ARG A 394 6.36 -34.81 19.80
N PHE A 395 5.41 -35.73 19.95
CA PHE A 395 4.05 -35.41 20.43
C PHE A 395 3.87 -35.61 21.95
N LEU A 396 4.92 -35.98 22.69
CA LEU A 396 4.86 -36.14 24.16
C LEU A 396 5.34 -34.88 24.89
N GLY A 397 4.50 -34.42 25.83
CA GLY A 397 4.68 -33.21 26.62
C GLY A 397 5.97 -33.16 27.47
N ALA A 398 6.34 -31.91 27.77
CA ALA A 398 7.31 -31.44 28.75
C ALA A 398 8.13 -32.49 29.53
N ASP A 399 9.41 -32.67 29.18
CA ASP A 399 10.51 -32.43 30.12
C ASP A 399 11.89 -32.34 29.42
N LYS A 400 12.79 -31.64 30.09
CA LYS A 400 14.21 -31.40 29.80
C LYS A 400 14.94 -32.60 29.19
N ARG A 401 15.54 -32.41 28.01
CA ARG A 401 16.82 -33.06 27.61
C ARG A 401 17.44 -32.37 26.39
N SER A 402 18.76 -32.20 26.48
CA SER A 402 19.67 -31.39 25.66
C SER A 402 19.67 -31.70 24.15
N PRO A 403 20.05 -30.72 23.30
CA PRO A 403 20.25 -30.92 21.87
C PRO A 403 21.65 -31.51 21.62
N THR A 404 21.77 -32.83 21.45
CA THR A 404 23.07 -33.46 21.13
C THR A 404 23.01 -34.56 20.06
N LEU A 405 22.08 -34.54 19.11
CA LEU A 405 22.10 -35.54 18.01
C LEU A 405 21.97 -35.01 16.57
N TRP A 406 22.00 -33.70 16.31
CA TRP A 406 22.15 -33.19 14.93
C TRP A 406 23.12 -32.01 14.85
N ALA A 407 24.37 -32.27 15.22
CA ALA A 407 25.49 -31.37 14.94
C ALA A 407 26.63 -32.17 14.32
N ALA A 408 26.57 -32.38 13.00
CA ALA A 408 27.72 -32.83 12.21
C ALA A 408 27.54 -32.44 10.74
N SER A 409 27.53 -31.12 10.46
CA SER A 409 28.08 -30.47 9.25
C SER A 409 27.41 -29.11 9.00
N ALA A 410 27.69 -28.14 9.86
CA ALA A 410 27.55 -26.71 9.54
C ALA A 410 28.83 -26.01 10.02
N PRO A 411 29.46 -25.11 9.25
CA PRO A 411 30.56 -24.31 9.75
C PRO A 411 30.07 -23.38 10.85
N ALA A 412 30.81 -23.38 11.96
CA ALA A 412 30.52 -22.63 13.17
C ALA A 412 30.82 -21.13 12.98
N ASN A 413 29.84 -20.28 13.31
CA ASN A 413 29.98 -19.08 14.17
C ASN A 413 28.77 -18.16 14.02
N VAL A 414 27.75 -18.28 14.88
CA VAL A 414 26.96 -17.09 15.27
C VAL A 414 26.34 -17.24 16.67
N SER A 415 26.51 -16.21 17.50
CA SER A 415 26.07 -16.13 18.91
C SER A 415 24.65 -15.61 19.08
N SER A 416 24.01 -15.84 20.23
CA SER A 416 22.61 -15.51 20.60
C SER A 416 22.10 -14.08 20.40
N SER A 417 22.90 -13.14 19.88
CA SER A 417 22.45 -11.88 19.27
C SER A 417 21.76 -12.10 17.91
N THR A 418 22.04 -13.21 17.22
CA THR A 418 21.51 -13.45 15.86
C THR A 418 20.05 -13.85 15.79
N LYS A 419 19.35 -14.15 16.89
CA LYS A 419 17.91 -14.50 16.81
C LYS A 419 17.01 -13.29 16.60
N ARG A 420 17.49 -12.08 16.92
CA ARG A 420 16.76 -10.83 16.63
C ARG A 420 17.21 -10.25 15.29
N GLU A 421 18.48 -10.43 14.93
CA GLU A 421 18.98 -10.15 13.57
C GLU A 421 18.38 -11.09 12.52
N TYR A 422 18.07 -12.37 12.82
CA TYR A 422 17.40 -13.29 11.86
C TYR A 422 15.92 -12.95 11.57
N ILE A 423 15.24 -12.23 12.47
CA ILE A 423 13.85 -11.78 12.25
C ILE A 423 13.86 -10.51 11.39
N ASP A 424 14.88 -9.67 11.54
CA ASP A 424 15.11 -8.52 10.65
C ASP A 424 15.74 -8.96 9.30
N GLU A 425 16.50 -10.07 9.25
CA GLU A 425 17.05 -10.67 8.01
C GLU A 425 16.06 -11.58 7.26
N MET A 426 15.07 -12.21 7.90
CA MET A 426 13.97 -12.85 7.13
C MET A 426 13.03 -11.84 6.48
N GLY A 427 13.08 -10.57 6.89
CA GLY A 427 12.55 -9.45 6.13
C GLY A 427 13.39 -9.09 4.89
N SER A 428 14.58 -9.66 4.72
CA SER A 428 15.54 -9.32 3.64
C SER A 428 16.08 -10.49 2.81
N ILE A 429 15.79 -11.77 3.10
CA ILE A 429 16.20 -12.93 2.27
C ILE A 429 15.12 -13.29 1.21
N VAL A 430 14.51 -12.28 0.59
CA VAL A 430 13.78 -12.41 -0.69
C VAL A 430 14.50 -11.54 -1.71
N GLU A 431 15.77 -11.81 -1.98
CA GLU A 431 16.46 -11.29 -3.17
C GLU A 431 17.76 -12.07 -3.38
N HIS A 432 17.69 -13.15 -4.16
CA HIS A 432 18.51 -13.38 -5.36
C HIS A 432 18.59 -14.88 -5.70
N ASP A 433 17.76 -15.31 -6.66
CA ASP A 433 18.26 -15.94 -7.89
C ASP A 433 17.27 -15.65 -9.04
N ALA A 434 17.80 -14.93 -10.04
CA ALA A 434 17.28 -14.48 -11.34
C ALA A 434 15.76 -14.54 -11.63
N LEU A 435 15.02 -13.72 -10.89
CA LEU A 435 13.74 -13.15 -11.35
C LEU A 435 13.93 -12.51 -12.74
N VAL A 436 13.09 -12.86 -13.71
CA VAL A 436 12.82 -11.92 -14.81
C VAL A 436 12.26 -10.69 -14.12
N GLU A 437 13.12 -9.68 -14.03
CA GLU A 437 12.85 -8.45 -13.32
C GLU A 437 11.55 -7.83 -13.88
N PRO A 438 10.57 -7.46 -13.03
CA PRO A 438 9.35 -6.83 -13.49
C PRO A 438 9.67 -5.64 -14.40
N PRO A 439 8.99 -5.44 -15.54
CA PRO A 439 9.32 -4.39 -16.49
C PRO A 439 9.41 -2.98 -15.88
N TRP A 440 8.57 -2.70 -14.89
CA TRP A 440 8.60 -1.44 -14.15
C TRP A 440 9.91 -1.28 -13.35
N LEU A 441 10.43 -2.36 -12.75
CA LEU A 441 11.66 -2.36 -11.97
C LEU A 441 12.88 -2.20 -12.89
N VAL A 442 12.88 -2.83 -14.07
CA VAL A 442 13.90 -2.59 -15.12
C VAL A 442 13.94 -1.11 -15.50
N THR A 443 12.76 -0.52 -15.72
CA THR A 443 12.60 0.91 -16.08
C THR A 443 13.15 1.80 -14.97
N ALA A 444 12.80 1.51 -13.71
CA ALA A 444 13.28 2.25 -12.56
C ALA A 444 14.80 2.15 -12.37
N LYS A 445 15.36 0.94 -12.46
CA LYS A 445 16.83 0.73 -12.39
C LYS A 445 17.54 1.47 -13.51
N LYS A 446 17.04 1.42 -14.74
CA LYS A 446 17.61 2.17 -15.86
C LYS A 446 17.60 3.67 -15.60
N LYS A 447 16.49 4.22 -15.09
CA LYS A 447 16.36 5.65 -14.79
C LYS A 447 17.34 6.08 -13.70
N ARG A 448 17.46 5.32 -12.61
CA ARG A 448 18.42 5.55 -11.52
C ARG A 448 19.88 5.40 -11.98
N GLN A 449 20.17 4.43 -12.86
CA GLN A 449 21.51 4.26 -13.41
C GLN A 449 21.93 5.49 -14.24
N ILE A 450 21.05 6.01 -15.10
CA ILE A 450 21.30 7.24 -15.87
C ILE A 450 21.56 8.42 -14.93
N GLN A 451 20.73 8.57 -13.89
CA GLN A 451 20.94 9.59 -12.87
C GLN A 451 22.35 9.48 -12.24
N GLN A 452 22.75 8.29 -11.79
CA GLN A 452 24.07 8.05 -11.21
C GLN A 452 25.21 8.34 -12.20
N ASP A 453 25.08 7.90 -13.45
CA ASP A 453 26.08 8.09 -14.49
C ASP A 453 26.29 9.57 -14.83
N LEU A 454 25.22 10.37 -14.84
CA LEU A 454 25.29 11.82 -15.06
C LEU A 454 25.94 12.58 -13.89
N MET A 455 25.85 12.06 -12.66
CA MET A 455 26.50 12.68 -11.49
C MET A 455 27.95 12.24 -11.30
N LYS A 456 28.31 11.02 -11.73
CA LYS A 456 29.62 10.40 -11.52
C LYS A 456 30.83 11.26 -11.91
N PRO A 457 30.83 12.04 -13.01
CA PRO A 457 31.94 12.93 -13.35
C PRO A 457 32.21 14.02 -12.30
N PHE A 458 31.16 14.42 -11.57
CA PHE A 458 31.18 15.57 -10.66
C PHE A 458 31.49 15.18 -9.21
N MET A 459 31.42 13.89 -8.87
CA MET A 459 31.81 13.36 -7.55
C MET A 459 33.29 13.64 -7.19
N LYS A 460 34.16 13.81 -8.20
CA LYS A 460 35.61 14.00 -8.02
C LYS A 460 36.09 15.45 -8.15
N LEU A 461 35.19 16.43 -8.30
CA LEU A 461 35.57 17.84 -8.41
C LEU A 461 36.37 18.28 -7.18
N SER A 462 37.62 18.72 -7.38
CA SER A 462 38.62 18.91 -6.31
C SER A 462 38.48 20.19 -5.47
N THR A 463 37.46 21.01 -5.69
CA THR A 463 37.29 22.29 -4.98
C THR A 463 35.83 22.53 -4.61
N ILE A 464 35.49 22.40 -3.33
CA ILE A 464 34.34 23.14 -2.78
C ILE A 464 34.91 24.53 -2.48
N ALA A 465 34.37 25.58 -3.09
CA ALA A 465 34.46 26.88 -2.46
C ALA A 465 33.35 26.93 -1.41
N GLU A 466 33.59 26.35 -0.22
CA GLU A 466 32.61 26.39 0.89
C GLU A 466 32.01 27.78 1.10
N PRO A 467 32.77 28.90 0.94
CA PRO A 467 32.20 30.23 1.02
C PRO A 467 31.06 30.54 0.03
N ILE A 468 31.01 29.89 -1.14
CA ILE A 468 29.95 30.12 -2.15
C ILE A 468 28.63 29.47 -1.72
N VAL A 469 28.67 28.21 -1.30
CA VAL A 469 27.47 27.44 -0.91
C VAL A 469 26.98 27.78 0.51
N ALA A 470 27.81 28.48 1.28
CA ALA A 470 27.44 29.08 2.56
C ALA A 470 26.58 30.35 2.41
N VAL A 471 26.43 30.92 1.22
CA VAL A 471 25.52 32.06 1.00
C VAL A 471 24.08 31.57 1.17
N GLU A 472 23.34 32.20 2.08
CA GLU A 472 21.96 31.80 2.43
C GLU A 472 20.89 32.62 1.69
N ASP A 473 21.28 33.74 1.07
CA ASP A 473 20.37 34.70 0.46
C ASP A 473 20.61 34.88 -1.05
N VAL A 474 19.52 34.81 -1.81
CA VAL A 474 19.50 34.96 -3.28
C VAL A 474 20.01 36.32 -3.71
N GLN A 475 19.59 37.40 -3.05
CA GLN A 475 19.99 38.76 -3.42
C GLN A 475 21.48 38.99 -3.15
N GLN A 476 21.99 38.45 -2.04
CA GLN A 476 23.41 38.50 -1.72
C GLN A 476 24.26 37.81 -2.80
N LEU A 477 23.90 36.58 -3.21
CA LEU A 477 24.65 35.88 -4.25
C LEU A 477 24.55 36.61 -5.60
N ALA A 478 23.35 37.04 -5.99
CA ALA A 478 23.12 37.80 -7.22
C ALA A 478 23.95 39.08 -7.25
N LYS A 479 24.05 39.81 -6.13
CA LYS A 479 24.89 41.00 -6.00
C LYS A 479 26.37 40.69 -6.20
N MET A 480 26.88 39.61 -5.59
CA MET A 480 28.28 39.19 -5.78
C MET A 480 28.61 38.86 -7.24
N LEU A 481 27.66 38.24 -7.95
CA LEU A 481 27.78 37.95 -9.39
C LEU A 481 27.72 39.24 -10.23
N ALA A 482 26.79 40.15 -9.93
CA ALA A 482 26.67 41.44 -10.61
C ALA A 482 27.90 42.34 -10.43
N GLU A 483 28.54 42.31 -9.27
CA GLU A 483 29.78 43.02 -8.96
C GLU A 483 31.04 42.33 -9.55
N GLY A 484 30.88 41.19 -10.24
CA GLY A 484 32.00 40.45 -10.84
C GLY A 484 32.91 39.76 -9.81
N LYS A 485 32.49 39.67 -8.54
CA LYS A 485 33.24 39.01 -7.46
C LYS A 485 33.23 37.49 -7.60
N LEU A 486 32.20 36.95 -8.23
CA LEU A 486 32.05 35.53 -8.56
C LEU A 486 31.73 35.38 -10.05
N LYS A 487 32.08 34.22 -10.61
CA LYS A 487 31.64 33.79 -11.94
C LYS A 487 30.48 32.82 -11.81
N ALA A 488 29.55 32.85 -12.77
CA ALA A 488 28.42 31.93 -12.81
C ALA A 488 28.89 30.47 -12.92
N SER A 489 29.96 30.20 -13.68
CA SER A 489 30.56 28.85 -13.77
C SER A 489 31.06 28.33 -12.42
N ASN A 490 31.73 29.17 -11.63
CA ASN A 490 32.23 28.78 -10.30
C ASN A 490 31.07 28.48 -9.34
N VAL A 491 30.01 29.29 -9.38
CA VAL A 491 28.81 29.09 -8.57
C VAL A 491 28.12 27.78 -8.97
N CYS A 492 27.89 27.57 -10.26
CA CYS A 492 27.26 26.37 -10.79
C CYS A 492 28.03 25.10 -10.38
N GLN A 493 29.36 25.07 -10.55
CA GLN A 493 30.20 23.93 -10.15
C GLN A 493 30.15 23.66 -8.63
N ALA A 494 30.16 24.70 -7.81
CA ALA A 494 30.10 24.55 -6.35
C ALA A 494 28.77 23.93 -5.90
N TYR A 495 27.65 24.39 -6.45
CA TYR A 495 26.33 23.84 -6.14
C TYR A 495 26.12 22.44 -6.72
N ILE A 496 26.60 22.14 -7.94
CA ILE A 496 26.57 20.78 -8.50
C ILE A 496 27.24 19.79 -7.54
N LYS A 497 28.45 20.13 -7.05
CA LYS A 497 29.16 19.27 -6.10
C LYS A 497 28.37 19.07 -4.81
N LYS A 498 27.79 20.13 -4.25
CA LYS A 498 27.01 20.03 -3.00
C LYS A 498 25.70 19.26 -3.21
N ALA A 499 25.03 19.43 -4.35
CA ALA A 499 23.84 18.69 -4.73
C ALA A 499 24.12 17.19 -4.90
N THR A 500 25.27 16.81 -5.49
CA THR A 500 25.68 15.41 -5.58
C THR A 500 25.90 14.79 -4.19
N ALA A 501 26.59 15.50 -3.28
CA ALA A 501 26.78 15.02 -1.91
C ALA A 501 25.46 14.92 -1.13
N ALA A 502 24.55 15.89 -1.29
CA ALA A 502 23.22 15.85 -0.70
C ALA A 502 22.42 14.65 -1.22
N HIS A 503 22.51 14.36 -2.53
CA HIS A 503 21.86 13.21 -3.14
C HIS A 503 22.40 11.88 -2.62
N GLU A 504 23.73 11.72 -2.50
CA GLU A 504 24.33 10.52 -1.90
C GLU A 504 23.83 10.27 -0.47
N LYS A 505 23.59 11.35 0.29
CA LYS A 505 23.10 11.28 1.67
C LYS A 505 21.60 11.03 1.79
N THR A 506 20.79 11.59 0.88
CA THR A 506 19.33 11.71 1.08
C THR A 506 18.47 11.21 -0.07
N ASN A 507 19.04 10.87 -1.23
CA ASN A 507 18.31 10.50 -2.45
C ASN A 507 17.27 11.56 -2.87
N CYS A 508 17.68 12.83 -2.93
CA CYS A 508 16.77 13.97 -3.12
C CYS A 508 16.57 14.44 -4.58
N LEU A 509 17.29 13.88 -5.56
CA LEU A 509 17.28 14.33 -6.97
C LEU A 509 16.55 13.34 -7.86
N THR A 510 16.03 13.79 -9.00
CA THR A 510 15.43 12.98 -10.07
C THR A 510 16.18 13.18 -11.39
N GLU A 511 15.87 14.23 -12.13
CA GLU A 511 16.52 14.58 -13.40
C GLU A 511 17.78 15.43 -13.16
N ILE A 512 18.91 15.00 -13.73
CA ILE A 512 20.20 15.68 -13.58
C ILE A 512 20.45 16.58 -14.79
N MET A 513 20.59 17.88 -14.56
CA MET A 513 20.71 18.91 -15.61
C MET A 513 22.10 19.57 -15.65
N PHE A 514 23.13 18.92 -15.12
CA PHE A 514 24.45 19.52 -14.88
C PHE A 514 25.12 20.04 -16.16
N ASP A 515 25.07 19.30 -17.27
CA ASP A 515 25.65 19.77 -18.53
C ASP A 515 24.93 21.00 -19.09
N ARG A 516 23.58 20.99 -19.08
CA ARG A 516 22.75 22.17 -19.42
C ARG A 516 23.11 23.35 -18.54
N ALA A 517 23.26 23.11 -17.23
CA ALA A 517 23.59 24.13 -16.24
C ALA A 517 24.98 24.73 -16.45
N LEU A 518 26.00 23.92 -16.75
CA LEU A 518 27.37 24.36 -17.00
C LEU A 518 27.50 25.14 -18.32
N ASN A 519 26.78 24.69 -19.36
CA ASN A 519 26.69 25.43 -20.62
C ASN A 519 26.04 26.79 -20.39
N ARG A 520 24.91 26.83 -19.69
CA ARG A 520 24.24 28.09 -19.32
C ARG A 520 25.15 28.99 -18.50
N ALA A 521 25.86 28.46 -17.51
CA ALA A 521 26.81 29.23 -16.71
C ALA A 521 27.91 29.86 -17.57
N SER A 522 28.41 29.13 -18.57
CA SER A 522 29.43 29.60 -19.50
C SER A 522 28.90 30.71 -20.42
N GLU A 523 27.65 30.60 -20.89
CA GLU A 523 26.99 31.66 -21.66
C GLU A 523 26.83 32.95 -20.84
N LEU A 524 26.43 32.81 -19.57
CA LEU A 524 26.26 33.94 -18.65
C LEU A 524 27.60 34.64 -18.38
N ASP A 525 28.67 33.88 -18.13
CA ASP A 525 30.02 34.42 -17.97
C ASP A 525 30.54 35.11 -19.23
N ALA A 526 30.30 34.53 -20.42
CA ALA A 526 30.66 35.13 -21.69
C ALA A 526 29.90 36.44 -21.94
N TYR A 527 28.60 36.47 -21.65
CA TYR A 527 27.78 37.67 -21.74
C TYR A 527 28.32 38.77 -20.83
N TYR A 528 28.56 38.46 -19.55
CA TYR A 528 29.10 39.42 -18.58
C TYR A 528 30.48 39.93 -19.01
N SER A 529 31.36 39.05 -19.48
CA SER A 529 32.69 39.45 -19.98
C SER A 529 32.62 40.36 -21.21
N GLN A 530 31.61 40.19 -22.07
CA GLN A 530 31.45 40.98 -23.30
C GLN A 530 30.76 42.32 -23.04
N HIS A 531 29.76 42.37 -22.15
CA HIS A 531 28.89 43.54 -21.98
C HIS A 531 29.14 44.32 -20.69
N GLY A 532 29.81 43.72 -19.70
CA GLY A 532 30.01 44.30 -18.37
C GLY A 532 28.72 44.41 -17.54
N THR A 533 27.65 43.73 -17.95
CA THR A 533 26.33 43.74 -17.30
C THR A 533 25.77 42.33 -17.17
N THR A 534 24.80 42.16 -16.27
CA THR A 534 24.13 40.87 -16.03
C THR A 534 22.92 40.66 -16.95
N ILE A 535 22.63 39.39 -17.28
CA ILE A 535 21.32 38.98 -17.78
C ILE A 535 20.37 38.89 -16.59
N GLY A 536 19.55 39.93 -16.42
CA GLY A 536 18.57 40.00 -15.34
C GLY A 536 19.18 40.11 -13.93
N PRO A 537 18.32 40.16 -12.91
CA PRO A 537 18.68 40.31 -11.50
C PRO A 537 19.04 38.98 -10.82
N LEU A 538 18.87 37.82 -11.47
CA LEU A 538 19.20 36.49 -10.94
C LEU A 538 20.35 35.82 -11.72
N HIS A 539 21.17 36.62 -12.42
CA HIS A 539 22.29 36.15 -13.22
C HIS A 539 23.22 35.21 -12.46
N GLY A 540 23.29 33.96 -12.92
CA GLY A 540 24.17 32.93 -12.37
C GLY A 540 23.69 32.31 -11.06
N VAL A 541 22.49 32.68 -10.57
CA VAL A 541 21.90 32.09 -9.37
C VAL A 541 21.43 30.67 -9.68
N VAL A 542 21.80 29.72 -8.82
CA VAL A 542 21.41 28.32 -8.95
C VAL A 542 20.09 28.05 -8.24
N MET A 543 19.17 27.37 -8.94
CA MET A 543 17.89 26.91 -8.40
C MET A 543 17.59 25.47 -8.80
N THR A 544 16.58 24.89 -8.14
CA THR A 544 16.04 23.56 -8.43
C THR A 544 14.53 23.58 -8.50
N LEU A 545 13.97 22.52 -9.10
CA LEU A 545 12.55 22.36 -9.33
C LEU A 545 12.10 20.98 -8.86
N LYS A 546 10.96 20.89 -8.18
CA LYS A 546 10.28 19.61 -7.95
C LYS A 546 10.08 18.84 -9.26
N ASP A 547 10.06 17.51 -9.21
CA ASP A 547 9.98 16.67 -10.41
C ASP A 547 8.75 16.93 -11.34
N GLN A 548 7.73 17.64 -10.88
CA GLN A 548 6.53 17.91 -11.69
C GLN A 548 6.60 19.15 -12.61
N PHE A 549 7.67 19.95 -12.54
CA PHE A 549 7.82 21.11 -13.43
C PHE A 549 8.40 20.69 -14.78
N ASP A 550 7.74 21.03 -15.88
CA ASP A 550 8.25 20.74 -17.20
C ASP A 550 9.53 21.54 -17.49
N VAL A 551 10.56 20.81 -17.89
CA VAL A 551 11.82 21.37 -18.35
C VAL A 551 12.15 20.66 -19.66
N LYS A 552 12.30 21.42 -20.74
CA LYS A 552 12.47 20.89 -22.09
C LYS A 552 13.61 19.88 -22.13
N GLY A 553 13.30 18.67 -22.61
CA GLY A 553 14.25 17.56 -22.73
C GLY A 553 14.41 16.70 -21.48
N TYR A 554 13.66 16.96 -20.40
CA TYR A 554 13.68 16.20 -19.16
C TYR A 554 12.28 15.72 -18.78
N ASP A 555 12.18 14.59 -18.10
CA ASP A 555 10.88 13.99 -17.76
C ASP A 555 10.20 14.74 -16.61
N SER A 556 8.87 14.76 -16.59
CA SER A 556 8.05 15.12 -15.43
C SER A 556 7.24 13.91 -14.98
N THR A 557 7.77 13.14 -14.03
CA THR A 557 7.32 11.76 -13.79
C THR A 557 6.22 11.64 -12.74
N LEU A 558 6.18 12.58 -11.78
CA LEU A 558 5.28 12.51 -10.61
C LEU A 558 5.46 11.22 -9.79
N GLY A 559 6.64 10.59 -9.90
CA GLY A 559 6.97 9.35 -9.20
C GLY A 559 6.33 8.11 -9.83
N TYR A 560 5.66 8.26 -10.98
CA TYR A 560 5.14 7.14 -11.76
C TYR A 560 6.20 6.57 -12.67
N VAL A 561 6.28 5.25 -12.74
CA VAL A 561 7.18 4.56 -13.68
C VAL A 561 6.66 4.73 -15.11
N GLY A 562 5.34 4.76 -15.29
CA GLY A 562 4.69 4.92 -16.60
C GLY A 562 4.91 6.27 -17.29
N ARG A 563 5.54 7.24 -16.61
CA ARG A 563 5.91 8.56 -17.15
C ARG A 563 7.42 8.73 -17.32
N ALA A 564 8.20 7.68 -17.09
CA ALA A 564 9.64 7.69 -17.35
C ALA A 564 9.93 7.65 -18.86
N PHE A 565 11.01 8.32 -19.26
CA PHE A 565 11.48 8.46 -20.65
C PHE A 565 10.50 9.21 -21.57
N GLU A 566 9.73 10.15 -21.00
CA GLU A 566 8.77 11.02 -21.69
C GLU A 566 9.14 12.49 -21.47
N PRO A 567 10.22 12.97 -22.10
CA PRO A 567 10.73 14.29 -21.82
C PRO A 567 9.76 15.38 -22.25
N ALA A 568 9.64 16.42 -21.44
CA ALA A 568 8.81 17.57 -21.74
C ALA A 568 9.27 18.24 -23.05
N LYS A 569 8.30 18.64 -23.86
CA LYS A 569 8.55 19.25 -25.18
C LYS A 569 8.92 20.73 -25.08
N ASP A 570 8.54 21.37 -23.98
CA ASP A 570 8.75 22.79 -23.72
C ASP A 570 8.95 23.02 -22.22
N ASP A 571 9.53 24.15 -21.86
CA ASP A 571 9.71 24.55 -20.47
C ASP A 571 8.41 25.14 -19.89
N ALA A 572 8.15 24.85 -18.61
CA ALA A 572 7.08 25.50 -17.84
C ALA A 572 7.24 27.02 -17.85
N LEU A 573 6.14 27.77 -17.73
CA LEU A 573 6.21 29.23 -17.82
C LEU A 573 7.09 29.83 -16.72
N LEU A 574 7.05 29.28 -15.50
CA LEU A 574 7.94 29.70 -14.42
C LEU A 574 9.42 29.53 -14.80
N VAL A 575 9.78 28.41 -15.41
CA VAL A 575 11.16 28.11 -15.84
C VAL A 575 11.62 29.15 -16.88
N LYS A 576 10.77 29.43 -17.89
CA LYS A 576 11.05 30.46 -18.90
C LYS A 576 11.23 31.85 -18.29
N ILE A 577 10.40 32.22 -17.32
CA ILE A 577 10.52 33.50 -16.61
C ILE A 577 11.87 33.55 -15.90
N LEU A 578 12.22 32.54 -15.11
CA LEU A 578 13.43 32.54 -14.30
C LEU A 578 14.73 32.46 -15.13
N GLU A 579 14.77 31.69 -16.21
CA GLU A 579 15.94 31.64 -17.11
C GLU A 579 16.20 32.98 -17.82
N ARG A 580 15.14 33.72 -18.17
CA ARG A 580 15.25 35.10 -18.70
C ARG A 580 15.83 36.08 -17.68
N GLN A 581 15.64 35.79 -16.39
CA GLN A 581 16.19 36.58 -15.28
C GLN A 581 17.61 36.14 -14.93
N GLY A 582 18.17 35.13 -15.63
CA GLY A 582 19.55 34.69 -15.52
C GLY A 582 19.78 33.47 -14.63
N VAL A 583 18.71 32.79 -14.19
CA VAL A 583 18.80 31.58 -13.34
C VAL A 583 19.44 30.41 -14.09
N ILE A 584 20.12 29.56 -13.33
CA ILE A 584 20.64 28.26 -13.74
C ILE A 584 19.91 27.16 -12.96
N PHE A 585 19.22 26.26 -13.67
CA PHE A 585 18.64 25.07 -13.06
C PHE A 585 19.59 23.88 -13.15
N ILE A 586 19.94 23.28 -12.02
CA ILE A 586 20.93 22.19 -11.97
C ILE A 586 20.32 20.79 -11.93
N ALA A 587 19.13 20.63 -11.36
CA ALA A 587 18.46 19.33 -11.22
C ALA A 587 16.98 19.51 -10.90
N LYS A 588 16.23 18.41 -11.08
CA LYS A 588 14.88 18.25 -10.52
C LYS A 588 14.95 17.41 -9.24
N THR A 589 14.00 17.58 -8.33
CA THR A 589 14.03 16.93 -7.01
C THR A 589 12.86 15.97 -6.77
N ASN A 590 13.12 14.96 -5.95
CA ASN A 590 12.22 13.84 -5.69
C ASN A 590 10.92 14.23 -4.97
N LEU A 591 9.88 13.41 -5.19
CA LEU A 591 8.51 13.58 -4.70
C LEU A 591 7.88 12.19 -4.45
N PRO A 592 6.75 12.06 -3.72
CA PRO A 592 6.05 10.80 -3.56
C PRO A 592 5.30 10.37 -4.83
N GLN A 593 5.03 9.07 -4.96
CA GLN A 593 4.19 8.51 -6.03
C GLN A 593 2.84 9.24 -6.02
N SER A 594 2.39 9.73 -7.19
CA SER A 594 1.17 10.52 -7.38
C SER A 594 1.16 11.94 -6.80
N ILE A 595 2.24 12.41 -6.18
CA ILE A 595 2.30 13.67 -5.42
C ILE A 595 1.30 13.83 -4.25
N MET A 596 0.41 12.85 -4.03
CA MET A 596 -0.68 12.89 -3.03
C MET A 596 -0.29 12.26 -1.69
N TRP A 597 0.86 12.65 -1.15
CA TRP A 597 1.34 12.19 0.16
C TRP A 597 2.22 13.25 0.85
N CYS A 598 2.23 13.27 2.19
CA CYS A 598 3.00 14.22 3.00
C CYS A 598 4.44 13.78 3.33
N GLU A 599 4.92 12.73 2.67
CA GLU A 599 6.32 12.26 2.73
C GLU A 599 6.83 12.05 1.30
N THR A 600 8.06 11.53 1.12
CA THR A 600 8.72 11.48 -0.20
C THR A 600 9.27 10.08 -0.51
N GLU A 601 8.45 9.25 -1.14
CA GLU A 601 8.80 7.91 -1.60
C GLU A 601 8.04 7.56 -2.88
N ASN A 602 8.72 7.00 -3.88
CA ASN A 602 8.06 6.47 -5.08
C ASN A 602 8.81 5.27 -5.67
N PRO A 603 8.14 4.39 -6.45
CA PRO A 603 8.79 3.24 -7.09
C PRO A 603 9.88 3.60 -8.10
N LEU A 604 9.85 4.78 -8.72
CA LEU A 604 10.79 5.18 -9.77
C LEU A 604 12.16 5.59 -9.22
N PHE A 605 12.21 6.52 -8.26
CA PHE A 605 13.43 7.08 -7.68
C PHE A 605 13.73 6.61 -6.25
N GLY A 606 12.76 6.00 -5.57
CA GLY A 606 12.92 5.49 -4.20
C GLY A 606 12.59 6.51 -3.11
N LEU A 607 13.04 6.21 -1.89
CA LEU A 607 12.80 6.98 -0.67
C LEU A 607 13.79 8.15 -0.56
N THR A 608 13.30 9.35 -0.24
CA THR A 608 14.13 10.48 0.22
C THR A 608 14.12 10.55 1.74
N THR A 609 15.28 10.76 2.36
CA THR A 609 15.44 10.79 3.82
C THR A 609 15.79 12.16 4.36
N ASN A 610 15.54 12.38 5.65
CA ASN A 610 15.98 13.58 6.36
C ASN A 610 17.51 13.52 6.59
N PRO A 611 18.26 14.59 6.27
CA PRO A 611 19.71 14.62 6.45
C PRO A 611 20.19 14.57 7.91
N MET A 612 19.36 14.92 8.89
CA MET A 612 19.71 14.83 10.32
C MET A 612 19.62 13.39 10.84
N ASP A 613 18.67 12.61 10.33
CA ASP A 613 18.47 11.20 10.67
C ASP A 613 17.72 10.49 9.54
N ALA A 614 18.36 9.50 8.92
CA ALA A 614 17.82 8.78 7.77
C ALA A 614 16.51 8.04 8.06
N ARG A 615 16.19 7.78 9.33
CA ARG A 615 14.94 7.13 9.77
C ARG A 615 13.74 8.07 9.69
N LEU A 616 13.97 9.39 9.57
CA LEU A 616 12.93 10.41 9.55
C LEU A 616 12.60 10.87 8.13
N THR A 617 11.34 11.27 7.94
CA THR A 617 10.88 11.86 6.69
C THR A 617 11.37 13.32 6.55
N PRO A 618 11.75 13.77 5.34
CA PRO A 618 11.94 15.19 5.05
C PRO A 618 10.61 15.94 4.84
N GLY A 619 9.47 15.26 4.94
CA GLY A 619 8.16 15.76 4.55
C GLY A 619 7.89 15.61 3.06
N GLY A 620 6.79 16.15 2.59
CA GLY A 620 6.34 15.96 1.23
C GLY A 620 5.09 16.76 0.86
N SER A 621 4.72 16.83 -0.42
CA SER A 621 5.33 16.11 -1.54
C SER A 621 6.59 16.76 -2.12
N THR A 622 7.00 17.95 -1.65
CA THR A 622 8.24 18.64 -2.09
C THR A 622 9.44 18.29 -1.18
N GLY A 623 9.58 17.03 -0.75
CA GLY A 623 10.63 16.66 0.21
C GLY A 623 12.03 16.60 -0.37
N GLY A 624 12.17 16.33 -1.68
CA GLY A 624 13.46 16.40 -2.37
C GLY A 624 14.08 17.81 -2.29
N GLU A 625 13.30 18.86 -2.55
CA GLU A 625 13.76 20.25 -2.36
C GLU A 625 14.13 20.53 -0.90
N GLY A 626 13.29 20.06 0.04
CA GLY A 626 13.55 20.23 1.47
C GLY A 626 14.89 19.66 1.90
N ALA A 627 15.15 18.40 1.56
CA ALA A 627 16.42 17.73 1.88
C ALA A 627 17.61 18.41 1.18
N LEU A 628 17.46 18.81 -0.08
CA LEU A 628 18.51 19.47 -0.85
C LEU A 628 18.87 20.86 -0.30
N LEU A 629 17.86 21.64 0.10
CA LEU A 629 18.05 22.96 0.72
C LEU A 629 18.73 22.87 2.08
N ALA A 630 18.33 21.90 2.92
CA ALA A 630 18.93 21.65 4.22
C ALA A 630 20.41 21.26 4.11
N GLU A 631 20.78 20.58 3.03
CA GLU A 631 22.18 20.24 2.70
C GLU A 631 22.87 21.30 1.83
N HIS A 632 22.33 22.52 1.68
CA HIS A 632 22.96 23.59 0.88
C HIS A 632 23.23 23.24 -0.60
N GLY A 633 22.57 22.20 -1.14
CA GLY A 633 22.76 21.75 -2.53
C GLY A 633 22.04 22.60 -3.58
N THR A 634 21.22 23.55 -3.14
CA THR A 634 20.57 24.58 -3.98
C THR A 634 20.44 25.87 -3.15
N LEU A 635 20.24 27.02 -3.80
CA LEU A 635 19.96 28.27 -3.08
C LEU A 635 18.46 28.49 -2.87
N LEU A 636 17.65 28.04 -3.83
CA LEU A 636 16.19 28.15 -3.80
C LEU A 636 15.58 27.01 -4.62
N GLY A 637 14.52 26.42 -4.08
CA GLY A 637 13.75 25.36 -4.72
C GLY A 637 12.33 25.80 -5.03
N TRP A 638 11.72 25.22 -6.06
CA TRP A 638 10.29 25.44 -6.36
C TRP A 638 9.50 24.16 -6.19
N GLY A 639 8.41 24.26 -5.42
CA GLY A 639 7.48 23.17 -5.16
C GLY A 639 6.05 23.54 -5.52
N THR A 640 5.14 22.63 -5.19
CA THR A 640 3.70 22.85 -5.32
C THR A 640 2.97 22.41 -4.07
N ASP A 641 1.78 22.96 -3.85
CA ASP A 641 1.03 22.78 -2.62
C ASP A 641 -0.49 22.74 -2.88
N ILE A 642 -1.08 21.56 -2.68
CA ILE A 642 -2.54 21.34 -2.66
C ILE A 642 -3.07 20.97 -1.27
N GLY A 643 -2.20 20.51 -0.37
CA GLY A 643 -2.56 20.14 1.01
C GLY A 643 -1.50 20.46 2.06
N GLY A 644 -0.40 21.13 1.69
CA GLY A 644 0.74 21.38 2.57
C GLY A 644 2.11 21.16 1.93
N SER A 645 2.18 20.76 0.66
CA SER A 645 3.39 20.16 0.10
C SER A 645 4.59 21.09 -0.11
N VAL A 646 4.44 22.41 0.02
CA VAL A 646 5.57 23.35 0.18
C VAL A 646 5.90 23.53 1.67
N ARG A 647 4.86 23.64 2.49
CA ARG A 647 4.93 24.01 3.91
C ARG A 647 5.43 22.91 4.84
N ILE A 648 4.99 21.67 4.60
CA ILE A 648 5.35 20.48 5.38
C ILE A 648 6.86 20.22 5.30
N PRO A 649 7.49 20.11 4.11
CA PRO A 649 8.93 19.94 4.04
C PRO A 649 9.69 21.16 4.57
N SER A 650 9.19 22.38 4.38
CA SER A 650 9.80 23.56 5.00
C SER A 650 9.80 23.48 6.53
N HIS A 651 8.73 23.00 7.15
CA HIS A 651 8.66 22.79 8.59
C HIS A 651 9.63 21.70 9.07
N MET A 652 9.61 20.53 8.43
CA MET A 652 10.42 19.39 8.87
C MET A 652 11.93 19.61 8.68
N MET A 653 12.32 20.48 7.75
CA MET A 653 13.72 20.79 7.43
C MET A 653 14.22 22.12 8.01
N GLY A 654 13.37 22.88 8.72
CA GLY A 654 13.76 24.18 9.25
C GLY A 654 14.04 25.22 8.17
N LEU A 655 13.17 25.28 7.15
CA LEU A 655 13.27 26.18 6.01
C LEU A 655 12.10 27.17 5.97
N TYR A 656 12.17 28.11 5.03
CA TYR A 656 11.10 29.02 4.67
C TYR A 656 10.33 28.45 3.48
N GLY A 657 9.01 28.62 3.48
CA GLY A 657 8.17 28.16 2.37
C GLY A 657 6.90 28.97 2.23
N LEU A 658 6.60 29.44 1.02
CA LEU A 658 5.40 30.23 0.74
C LEU A 658 4.42 29.41 -0.10
N LYS A 659 3.22 29.23 0.43
CA LYS A 659 2.04 28.82 -0.32
C LYS A 659 1.22 30.07 -0.70
N PRO A 660 1.33 30.59 -1.93
CA PRO A 660 0.49 31.70 -2.38
C PRO A 660 -0.96 31.24 -2.59
N SER A 661 -1.86 32.17 -2.88
CA SER A 661 -3.21 31.86 -3.37
C SER A 661 -3.18 31.34 -4.81
N SER A 662 -4.22 30.58 -5.17
CA SER A 662 -4.42 30.09 -6.53
C SER A 662 -4.47 31.25 -7.52
N GLY A 663 -3.85 31.04 -8.69
CA GLY A 663 -3.70 32.05 -9.74
C GLY A 663 -2.73 33.19 -9.42
N ARG A 664 -2.00 33.18 -8.29
CA ARG A 664 -1.01 34.23 -8.02
C ARG A 664 0.28 34.07 -8.82
N LEU A 665 0.76 32.83 -8.93
CA LEU A 665 1.97 32.44 -9.66
C LEU A 665 1.59 31.50 -10.82
N PRO A 666 2.38 31.44 -11.90
CA PRO A 666 2.05 30.63 -13.07
C PRO A 666 2.12 29.14 -12.78
N TYR A 667 1.21 28.39 -13.40
CA TYR A 667 1.05 26.94 -13.32
C TYR A 667 1.17 26.26 -14.70
N GLU A 668 1.17 27.01 -15.80
CA GLU A 668 1.37 26.48 -17.15
C GLU A 668 2.67 25.65 -17.27
N GLY A 669 2.55 24.40 -17.69
CA GLY A 669 3.64 23.42 -17.75
C GLY A 669 4.03 22.78 -16.41
N VAL A 670 3.13 22.82 -15.42
CA VAL A 670 3.33 22.12 -14.12
C VAL A 670 2.36 20.95 -14.03
N GLN A 671 2.89 19.74 -14.12
CA GLN A 671 2.09 18.51 -14.21
C GLN A 671 1.45 18.14 -12.86
N VAL A 672 0.28 17.50 -12.90
CA VAL A 672 -0.43 16.96 -11.73
C VAL A 672 -1.05 15.60 -12.04
N SER A 673 -1.36 14.82 -11.00
CA SER A 673 -2.06 13.54 -11.13
C SER A 673 -3.58 13.66 -11.24
N THR A 674 -4.15 14.85 -11.10
CA THR A 674 -5.60 15.09 -11.21
C THR A 674 -5.82 16.21 -12.21
N SER A 675 -5.50 15.96 -13.48
CA SER A 675 -5.48 17.00 -14.50
C SER A 675 -6.91 17.47 -14.80
N GLY A 676 -7.12 18.78 -14.93
CA GLY A 676 -8.44 19.37 -15.18
C GLY A 676 -9.35 19.50 -13.96
N GLN A 677 -8.89 19.14 -12.75
CA GLN A 677 -9.63 19.47 -11.54
C GLN A 677 -9.51 20.98 -11.22
N GLU A 678 -10.65 21.60 -10.91
CA GLU A 678 -10.75 23.04 -10.64
C GLU A 678 -11.37 23.35 -9.27
N HIS A 679 -11.59 22.32 -8.44
CA HIS A 679 -12.28 22.50 -7.16
C HIS A 679 -11.35 23.08 -6.09
N VAL A 680 -10.11 22.62 -6.01
CA VAL A 680 -9.08 23.19 -5.13
C VAL A 680 -7.79 23.18 -5.91
N PRO A 681 -7.49 24.27 -6.66
CA PRO A 681 -6.30 24.33 -7.47
C PRO A 681 -5.04 24.16 -6.61
N SER A 682 -4.12 23.34 -7.10
CA SER A 682 -2.75 23.32 -6.58
C SER A 682 -2.07 24.66 -6.90
N VAL A 683 -1.10 25.07 -6.10
CA VAL A 683 -0.34 26.31 -6.32
C VAL A 683 1.15 26.03 -6.40
N VAL A 684 1.87 26.86 -7.16
CA VAL A 684 3.34 26.88 -7.19
C VAL A 684 3.85 27.78 -6.06
N GLY A 685 4.90 27.35 -5.36
CA GLY A 685 5.47 28.11 -4.24
C GLY A 685 6.97 27.87 -4.05
N PRO A 686 7.75 28.91 -3.66
CA PRO A 686 9.18 28.78 -3.41
C PRO A 686 9.49 28.23 -2.01
N LEU A 687 10.63 27.54 -1.89
CA LEU A 687 11.29 27.11 -0.64
C LEU A 687 12.72 27.68 -0.61
N ALA A 688 13.16 28.19 0.53
CA ALA A 688 14.49 28.78 0.67
C ALA A 688 15.01 28.70 2.11
N ARG A 689 16.29 29.05 2.30
CA ARG A 689 16.92 29.20 3.63
C ARG A 689 16.76 30.59 4.26
N SER A 690 16.14 31.54 3.55
CA SER A 690 15.91 32.90 4.05
C SER A 690 14.59 33.46 3.54
N LEU A 691 13.91 34.26 4.39
CA LEU A 691 12.67 34.92 4.03
C LEU A 691 12.85 35.95 2.90
N SER A 692 13.95 36.71 2.92
CA SER A 692 14.30 37.68 1.89
C SER A 692 14.42 37.05 0.50
N SER A 693 14.89 35.81 0.41
CA SER A 693 14.92 35.06 -0.85
C SER A 693 13.52 34.74 -1.36
N ILE A 694 12.62 34.27 -0.47
CA ILE A 694 11.22 33.99 -0.80
C ILE A 694 10.54 35.26 -1.32
N GLU A 695 10.67 36.37 -0.60
CA GLU A 695 10.08 37.66 -0.98
C GLU A 695 10.58 38.12 -2.36
N PHE A 696 11.90 38.14 -2.54
CA PHE A 696 12.53 38.64 -3.75
C PHE A 696 12.10 37.87 -5.00
N VAL A 697 12.19 36.53 -4.98
CA VAL A 697 11.81 35.74 -6.16
C VAL A 697 10.32 35.75 -6.43
N THR A 698 9.49 35.79 -5.37
CA THR A 698 8.03 35.89 -5.53
C THR A 698 7.65 37.20 -6.23
N LYS A 699 8.20 38.32 -5.74
CA LYS A 699 7.99 39.64 -6.36
C LYS A 699 8.46 39.65 -7.82
N LEU A 700 9.65 39.14 -8.08
CA LEU A 700 10.25 39.12 -9.41
C LEU A 700 9.42 38.30 -10.41
N VAL A 701 8.85 37.16 -10.01
CA VAL A 701 7.97 36.38 -10.88
C VAL A 701 6.66 37.13 -11.15
N ILE A 702 6.09 37.81 -10.16
CA ILE A 702 4.89 38.64 -10.34
C ILE A 702 5.15 39.83 -11.26
N ASP A 703 6.29 40.51 -11.09
CA ASP A 703 6.72 41.65 -11.93
C ASP A 703 6.98 41.23 -13.39
N ALA A 704 7.18 39.93 -13.66
CA ALA A 704 7.30 39.39 -15.02
C ALA A 704 5.95 39.23 -15.74
N GLU A 705 4.85 39.63 -15.11
CA GLU A 705 3.50 39.63 -15.66
C GLU A 705 3.05 38.28 -16.26
N PRO A 706 3.07 37.18 -15.47
CA PRO A 706 2.82 35.83 -15.95
C PRO A 706 1.43 35.66 -16.59
N TRP A 707 0.45 36.46 -16.17
CA TRP A 707 -0.92 36.50 -16.72
C TRP A 707 -1.03 36.86 -18.21
N ASN A 708 0.06 37.30 -18.84
CA ASN A 708 0.09 37.49 -20.30
C ASN A 708 0.37 36.17 -21.06
N ASN A 709 0.77 35.09 -20.36
CA ASN A 709 1.11 33.80 -20.95
C ASN A 709 0.42 32.61 -20.27
N ASP A 710 -0.10 32.77 -19.05
CA ASP A 710 -0.88 31.77 -18.33
C ASP A 710 -2.28 32.33 -18.01
N PRO A 711 -3.36 31.74 -18.56
CA PRO A 711 -4.72 32.22 -18.37
C PRO A 711 -5.27 31.97 -16.96
N THR A 712 -4.63 31.12 -16.16
CA THR A 712 -5.02 30.86 -14.76
C THR A 712 -4.49 31.94 -13.81
N CYS A 713 -3.51 32.73 -14.25
CA CYS A 713 -2.95 33.81 -13.46
C CYS A 713 -3.86 35.04 -13.37
N HIS A 714 -4.03 35.55 -12.15
CA HIS A 714 -4.65 36.84 -11.91
C HIS A 714 -3.75 37.97 -12.38
N ARG A 715 -4.34 38.97 -13.05
CA ARG A 715 -3.69 40.24 -13.42
C ARG A 715 -3.51 41.15 -12.21
N LEU A 716 -2.71 40.70 -11.24
CA LEU A 716 -2.47 41.40 -9.99
C LEU A 716 -0.98 41.67 -9.83
N PRO A 717 -0.52 42.93 -10.01
CA PRO A 717 0.88 43.28 -9.78
C PRO A 717 1.25 43.18 -8.29
N TRP A 718 2.54 43.25 -7.99
CA TRP A 718 3.03 43.36 -6.62
C TRP A 718 2.61 44.69 -5.99
N ARG A 719 2.00 44.63 -4.82
CA ARG A 719 1.52 45.79 -4.04
C ARG A 719 2.51 46.13 -2.94
N GLN A 720 3.51 46.93 -3.32
CA GLN A 720 4.56 47.37 -2.40
C GLN A 720 4.01 48.16 -1.21
N ASP A 721 2.96 48.95 -1.43
CA ASP A 721 2.27 49.74 -0.40
C ASP A 721 1.64 48.84 0.69
N VAL A 722 1.07 47.69 0.31
CA VAL A 722 0.51 46.72 1.26
C VAL A 722 1.61 46.10 2.11
N TYR A 723 2.72 45.70 1.49
CA TYR A 723 3.89 45.15 2.19
C TYR A 723 4.46 46.16 3.19
N GLU A 724 4.70 47.40 2.77
CA GLU A 724 5.28 48.44 3.61
C GLU A 724 4.34 48.87 4.73
N HIS A 725 3.04 48.98 4.43
CA HIS A 725 2.03 49.36 5.42
C HIS A 725 1.92 48.32 6.54
N ILE A 726 1.85 47.02 6.22
CA ILE A 726 1.72 45.99 7.26
C ILE A 726 3.01 45.88 8.08
N SER A 727 4.17 46.04 7.44
CA SER A 727 5.49 45.87 8.06
C SER A 727 5.88 47.01 9.00
N SER A 728 5.13 48.12 9.00
CA SER A 728 5.47 49.34 9.73
C SER A 728 4.57 49.64 10.94
N ARG A 729 3.63 48.75 11.27
CA ARG A 729 2.68 48.97 12.37
C ARG A 729 2.53 47.75 13.28
N PRO A 730 2.09 47.95 14.55
CA PRO A 730 1.66 46.85 15.41
C PRO A 730 0.54 46.03 14.76
N LEU A 731 0.54 44.73 15.03
CA LEU A 731 -0.34 43.74 14.39
C LEU A 731 -1.41 43.26 15.38
N VAL A 732 -2.54 42.79 14.85
CA VAL A 732 -3.49 41.94 15.57
C VAL A 732 -3.39 40.53 15.00
N ILE A 733 -2.95 39.58 15.81
CA ILE A 733 -2.61 38.22 15.38
C ILE A 733 -3.56 37.24 16.04
N GLY A 734 -4.27 36.44 15.23
CA GLY A 734 -5.06 35.33 15.71
C GLY A 734 -4.17 34.12 16.01
N LEU A 735 -4.06 33.70 17.26
CA LEU A 735 -3.29 32.53 17.68
C LEU A 735 -4.16 31.27 17.63
N LEU A 736 -3.93 30.42 16.64
CA LEU A 736 -4.56 29.11 16.51
C LEU A 736 -3.55 28.05 16.92
N LEU A 737 -3.69 27.46 18.12
CA LEU A 737 -2.81 26.36 18.57
C LEU A 737 -3.35 24.98 18.21
N ASP A 738 -4.67 24.87 18.08
CA ASP A 738 -5.38 23.60 18.06
C ASP A 738 -6.47 23.61 17.00
N ASP A 739 -6.36 22.70 16.03
CA ASP A 739 -7.34 22.55 14.95
C ASP A 739 -8.63 21.83 15.38
N GLY A 740 -8.68 21.37 16.64
CA GLY A 740 -9.81 20.65 17.22
C GLY A 740 -9.85 19.15 16.92
N HIS A 741 -8.89 18.61 16.15
CA HIS A 741 -8.86 17.22 15.69
C HIS A 741 -7.64 16.47 16.19
N VAL A 742 -6.45 16.99 15.90
CA VAL A 742 -5.17 16.37 16.28
C VAL A 742 -4.38 17.39 17.06
N ARG A 743 -4.13 17.09 18.32
CA ARG A 743 -3.39 17.98 19.20
C ARG A 743 -1.91 17.97 18.80
N VAL A 744 -1.30 19.15 18.78
CA VAL A 744 0.15 19.27 18.54
C VAL A 744 0.97 18.70 19.70
N HIS A 745 2.16 18.21 19.39
CA HIS A 745 3.14 17.77 20.39
C HIS A 745 3.49 18.92 21.35
N PRO A 746 3.85 18.62 22.61
CA PRO A 746 4.22 19.64 23.59
C PRO A 746 5.32 20.61 23.11
N SER A 747 6.30 20.12 22.35
CA SER A 747 7.37 20.94 21.78
C SER A 747 6.88 21.95 20.75
N ILE A 748 5.92 21.55 19.91
CA ILE A 748 5.26 22.44 18.95
C ILE A 748 4.43 23.49 19.71
N GLU A 749 3.65 23.06 20.71
CA GLU A 749 2.84 23.96 21.53
C GLU A 749 3.71 25.02 22.22
N ARG A 750 4.86 24.61 22.78
CA ARG A 750 5.84 25.49 23.42
C ARG A 750 6.37 26.54 22.44
N VAL A 751 6.97 26.13 21.32
CA VAL A 751 7.58 27.07 20.37
C VAL A 751 6.57 28.08 19.84
N VAL A 752 5.35 27.65 19.50
CA VAL A 752 4.32 28.57 19.00
C VAL A 752 3.90 29.57 20.08
N LYS A 753 3.78 29.14 21.35
CA LYS A 753 3.49 30.03 22.48
C LYS A 753 4.64 31.00 22.78
N GLU A 754 5.89 30.56 22.68
CA GLU A 754 7.07 31.42 22.83
C GLU A 754 7.08 32.53 21.77
N VAL A 755 6.82 32.19 20.50
CA VAL A 755 6.69 33.18 19.41
C VAL A 755 5.56 34.17 19.71
N ALA A 756 4.38 33.67 20.12
CA ALA A 756 3.26 34.54 20.48
C ALA A 756 3.59 35.49 21.65
N ALA A 757 4.29 35.00 22.67
CA ALA A 757 4.72 35.79 23.82
C ALA A 757 5.76 36.86 23.43
N LYS A 758 6.73 36.51 22.56
CA LYS A 758 7.69 37.49 22.02
C LYS A 758 6.99 38.58 21.21
N LEU A 759 5.98 38.22 20.40
CA LEU A 759 5.18 39.18 19.63
C LEU A 759 4.36 40.09 20.56
N GLU A 760 3.73 39.54 21.59
CA GLU A 760 3.00 40.34 22.59
C GLU A 760 3.93 41.32 23.31
N ALA A 761 5.11 40.86 23.74
CA ALA A 761 6.14 41.70 24.37
C ALA A 761 6.66 42.82 23.44
N ALA A 762 6.65 42.61 22.13
CA ALA A 762 6.99 43.62 21.13
C ALA A 762 5.83 44.59 20.79
N GLY A 763 4.68 44.47 21.47
CA GLY A 763 3.54 45.37 21.33
C GLY A 763 2.50 44.94 20.29
N HIS A 764 2.57 43.71 19.79
CA HIS A 764 1.51 43.13 18.98
C HIS A 764 0.37 42.60 19.85
N ILE A 765 -0.86 42.58 19.32
CA ILE A 765 -2.03 42.06 20.03
C ILE A 765 -2.23 40.59 19.63
N ILE A 766 -2.32 39.70 20.62
CA ILE A 766 -2.61 38.28 20.41
C ILE A 766 -4.06 37.99 20.80
N ILE A 767 -4.83 37.36 19.91
CA ILE A 767 -6.21 36.94 20.17
C ILE A 767 -6.29 35.43 19.96
N LEU A 768 -6.88 34.70 20.90
CA LEU A 768 -7.12 33.27 20.73
C LEU A 768 -8.06 33.01 19.54
N TRP A 769 -7.64 32.13 18.65
CA TRP A 769 -8.39 31.71 17.49
C TRP A 769 -8.76 30.23 17.60
N SER A 770 -10.05 29.92 17.60
CA SER A 770 -10.52 28.53 17.70
C SER A 770 -10.35 27.77 16.37
N GLY A 771 -10.28 26.44 16.43
CA GLY A 771 -10.38 25.55 15.25
C GLY A 771 -11.78 25.47 14.62
N GLU A 772 -12.75 26.27 15.09
CA GLU A 772 -14.12 26.29 14.55
C GLU A 772 -14.12 26.47 13.03
N GLY A 773 -14.79 25.56 12.32
CA GLY A 773 -14.86 25.51 10.86
C GLY A 773 -13.82 24.62 10.18
N HIS A 774 -12.80 24.13 10.91
CA HIS A 774 -11.74 23.27 10.33
C HIS A 774 -12.27 21.90 9.92
N THR A 775 -13.14 21.28 10.72
CA THR A 775 -13.73 19.96 10.43
C THR A 775 -14.37 19.93 9.05
N GLU A 776 -15.27 20.89 8.81
CA GLU A 776 -15.97 21.02 7.53
C GLU A 776 -14.99 21.21 6.37
N CYS A 777 -13.95 22.01 6.57
CA CYS A 777 -12.96 22.23 5.53
C CYS A 777 -12.16 20.95 5.22
N ILE A 778 -11.74 20.23 6.26
CA ILE A 778 -10.95 19.01 6.14
C ILE A 778 -11.77 17.92 5.45
N GLU A 779 -13.02 17.70 5.87
CA GLU A 779 -13.91 16.72 5.27
C GLU A 779 -14.18 17.01 3.79
N VAL A 780 -14.49 18.26 3.44
CA VAL A 780 -14.73 18.64 2.05
C VAL A 780 -13.48 18.42 1.21
N MET A 781 -12.30 18.76 1.75
CA MET A 781 -11.02 18.52 1.07
C MET A 781 -10.77 17.02 0.85
N ASP A 782 -11.03 16.18 1.84
CA ASP A 782 -10.79 14.75 1.75
C ASP A 782 -11.72 14.04 0.75
N LEU A 783 -12.95 14.54 0.56
CA LEU A 783 -13.87 14.10 -0.49
C LEU A 783 -13.41 14.52 -1.89
N PHE A 784 -12.81 15.72 -2.01
CA PHE A 784 -12.32 16.22 -3.28
C PHE A 784 -11.13 15.44 -3.82
N TYR A 785 -10.23 14.96 -2.95
CA TYR A 785 -9.10 14.13 -3.34
C TYR A 785 -9.48 12.81 -4.02
N THR A 786 -10.72 12.36 -3.88
CA THR A 786 -11.21 11.09 -4.42
C THR A 786 -12.44 11.28 -5.31
N ALA A 787 -12.70 12.50 -5.79
CA ALA A 787 -13.89 12.80 -6.58
C ALA A 787 -13.97 12.00 -7.89
N ASP A 788 -12.82 11.68 -8.49
CA ASP A 788 -12.70 10.83 -9.67
C ASP A 788 -12.59 9.32 -9.33
N GLY A 789 -12.67 8.96 -8.05
CA GLY A 789 -12.43 7.59 -7.58
C GLY A 789 -10.97 7.15 -7.68
N GLY A 790 -10.02 8.10 -7.81
CA GLY A 790 -8.60 7.84 -8.00
C GLY A 790 -8.25 7.30 -9.38
N GLU A 791 -9.09 7.53 -10.39
CA GLU A 791 -8.96 6.96 -11.73
C GLU A 791 -7.69 7.45 -12.45
N ASP A 792 -7.33 8.73 -12.33
CA ASP A 792 -6.12 9.26 -12.97
C ASP A 792 -4.86 8.57 -12.38
N ILE A 793 -4.78 8.50 -11.04
CA ILE A 793 -3.67 7.83 -10.34
C ILE A 793 -3.62 6.35 -10.74
N LYS A 794 -4.77 5.66 -10.74
CA LYS A 794 -4.87 4.26 -11.15
C LYS A 794 -4.41 4.06 -12.59
N THR A 795 -4.67 5.02 -13.47
CA THR A 795 -4.30 4.94 -14.89
C THR A 795 -2.79 5.05 -15.08
N ASP A 796 -2.14 6.01 -14.43
CA ASP A 796 -0.68 6.15 -14.50
C ASP A 796 0.06 4.95 -13.90
N VAL A 797 -0.40 4.45 -12.75
CA VAL A 797 0.18 3.25 -12.11
C VAL A 797 -0.02 2.00 -12.98
N ARG A 798 -1.21 1.82 -13.57
CA ARG A 798 -1.45 0.73 -14.54
C ARG A 798 -0.55 0.83 -15.77
N ARG A 799 -0.26 2.06 -16.23
CA ARG A 799 0.59 2.30 -17.40
C ARG A 799 2.03 1.86 -17.18
N GLY A 800 2.60 2.14 -16.01
CA GLY A 800 3.98 1.74 -15.69
C GLY A 800 4.08 0.31 -15.16
N GLY A 801 3.00 -0.25 -14.61
CA GLY A 801 2.96 -1.59 -14.04
C GLY A 801 3.62 -1.69 -12.67
N GLU A 802 3.96 -0.55 -12.05
CA GLU A 802 4.47 -0.49 -10.69
C GLU A 802 3.37 -0.76 -9.65
N PRO A 803 3.73 -1.20 -8.42
CA PRO A 803 2.77 -1.30 -7.34
C PRO A 803 2.33 0.08 -6.84
N PHE A 804 1.12 0.15 -6.28
CA PHE A 804 0.77 1.27 -5.41
C PHE A 804 1.57 1.17 -4.10
N LEU A 805 2.13 2.29 -3.64
CA LEU A 805 2.60 2.36 -2.26
C LEU A 805 1.39 2.33 -1.30
N PRO A 806 1.48 1.73 -0.10
CA PRO A 806 0.31 1.50 0.76
C PRO A 806 -0.53 2.76 1.06
N HIS A 807 0.10 3.92 1.19
CA HIS A 807 -0.58 5.20 1.44
C HIS A 807 -1.28 5.76 0.19
N VAL A 808 -0.73 5.50 -1.02
CA VAL A 808 -1.38 5.83 -2.30
C VAL A 808 -2.53 4.87 -2.56
N GLU A 809 -2.33 3.58 -2.28
CA GLU A 809 -3.39 2.56 -2.38
C GLU A 809 -4.58 2.90 -1.48
N ALA A 810 -4.32 3.27 -0.23
CA ALA A 810 -5.34 3.71 0.72
C ALA A 810 -6.11 4.96 0.25
N LEU A 811 -5.46 5.86 -0.52
CA LEU A 811 -6.12 7.03 -1.10
C LEU A 811 -7.05 6.63 -2.26
N VAL A 812 -6.53 5.89 -3.25
CA VAL A 812 -7.29 5.58 -4.48
C VAL A 812 -8.43 4.56 -4.25
N ASN A 813 -8.40 3.84 -3.13
CA ASN A 813 -9.45 2.90 -2.73
C ASN A 813 -10.41 3.47 -1.68
N ARG A 814 -10.25 4.73 -1.26
CA ARG A 814 -11.06 5.35 -0.20
C ARG A 814 -12.53 5.53 -0.59
N ALA A 815 -12.82 5.87 -1.83
CA ALA A 815 -14.19 6.10 -2.32
C ALA A 815 -14.28 5.89 -3.84
N PRO A 816 -15.45 5.49 -4.38
CA PRO A 816 -15.69 5.46 -5.81
C PRO A 816 -15.80 6.88 -6.39
N ALA A 817 -15.74 6.98 -7.72
CA ALA A 817 -16.00 8.24 -8.42
C ALA A 817 -17.42 8.74 -8.14
N ILE A 818 -17.57 10.06 -7.98
CA ILE A 818 -18.87 10.70 -7.76
C ILE A 818 -19.45 11.22 -9.07
N SER A 819 -20.78 11.30 -9.16
CA SER A 819 -21.46 11.89 -10.30
C SER A 819 -21.20 13.40 -10.40
N VAL A 820 -21.40 13.97 -11.59
CA VAL A 820 -21.32 15.43 -11.81
C VAL A 820 -22.25 16.19 -10.85
N TYR A 821 -23.42 15.64 -10.56
CA TYR A 821 -24.37 16.25 -9.62
C TYR A 821 -23.80 16.33 -8.19
N GLU A 822 -23.23 15.22 -7.71
CA GLU A 822 -22.59 15.15 -6.38
C GLU A 822 -21.36 16.07 -6.33
N TYR A 823 -20.57 16.12 -7.40
CA TYR A 823 -19.45 17.05 -7.53
C TYR A 823 -19.89 18.52 -7.43
N TRP A 824 -21.02 18.89 -8.07
CA TRP A 824 -21.58 20.23 -7.93
C TRP A 824 -22.11 20.50 -6.52
N ALA A 825 -22.69 19.49 -5.86
CA ALA A 825 -23.12 19.60 -4.47
C ALA A 825 -21.92 19.84 -3.55
N LEU A 826 -20.81 19.12 -3.76
CA LEU A 826 -19.57 19.29 -3.01
C LEU A 826 -18.97 20.70 -3.23
N ASN A 827 -19.02 21.23 -4.45
CA ASN A 827 -18.61 22.62 -4.72
C ASN A 827 -19.49 23.67 -4.02
N ARG A 828 -20.80 23.42 -3.86
CA ARG A 828 -21.66 24.28 -3.03
C ARG A 828 -21.26 24.23 -1.56
N ARG A 829 -20.97 23.02 -1.03
CA ARG A 829 -20.48 22.81 0.33
C ARG A 829 -19.15 23.54 0.58
N LYS A 830 -18.19 23.43 -0.34
CA LYS A 830 -16.94 24.21 -0.35
C LYS A 830 -17.18 25.72 -0.23
N ARG A 831 -18.03 26.28 -1.09
CA ARG A 831 -18.34 27.73 -1.07
C ARG A 831 -18.98 28.16 0.25
N ALA A 832 -19.86 27.33 0.82
CA ALA A 832 -20.45 27.60 2.13
C ALA A 832 -19.39 27.61 3.24
N ALA A 833 -18.48 26.64 3.25
CA ALA A 833 -17.36 26.57 4.20
C ALA A 833 -16.45 27.81 4.07
N GLN A 834 -16.06 28.18 2.85
CA GLN A 834 -15.27 29.39 2.56
C GLN A 834 -15.96 30.65 3.08
N LYS A 835 -17.27 30.81 2.82
CA LYS A 835 -18.04 31.96 3.29
C LYS A 835 -18.14 32.00 4.82
N SER A 836 -18.41 30.86 5.45
CA SER A 836 -18.50 30.76 6.91
C SER A 836 -17.18 31.13 7.58
N TYR A 837 -16.05 30.66 7.04
CA TYR A 837 -14.74 30.99 7.58
C TYR A 837 -14.38 32.47 7.36
N LEU A 838 -14.73 33.05 6.21
CA LEU A 838 -14.60 34.48 5.97
C LEU A 838 -15.44 35.29 6.97
N ASP A 839 -16.68 34.89 7.24
CA ASP A 839 -17.54 35.56 8.22
C ASP A 839 -16.97 35.51 9.63
N LYS A 840 -16.36 34.38 10.00
CA LYS A 840 -15.60 34.26 11.26
C LYS A 840 -14.46 35.29 11.29
N TRP A 841 -13.66 35.38 10.24
CA TRP A 841 -12.57 36.35 10.15
C TRP A 841 -13.05 37.79 10.22
N GLU A 842 -14.12 38.10 9.49
CA GLU A 842 -14.72 39.42 9.47
C GLU A 842 -15.48 39.75 10.76
N ARG A 843 -15.78 38.78 11.63
CA ARG A 843 -16.46 39.01 12.91
C ARG A 843 -15.48 39.20 14.06
N ILE A 844 -14.39 38.42 14.10
CA ILE A 844 -13.46 38.45 15.24
C ILE A 844 -12.67 39.77 15.25
N ARG A 845 -12.61 40.40 16.42
CA ARG A 845 -11.94 41.68 16.67
C ARG A 845 -11.20 41.62 17.99
N ASP A 846 -10.17 42.44 18.11
CA ASP A 846 -9.61 42.74 19.42
C ASP A 846 -10.66 43.43 20.30
N PRO A 847 -10.98 42.91 21.49
CA PRO A 847 -12.03 43.48 22.34
C PRO A 847 -11.71 44.90 22.84
N ASN A 848 -10.43 45.30 22.88
CA ASN A 848 -10.01 46.58 23.41
C ASN A 848 -9.96 47.68 22.35
N THR A 849 -9.43 47.38 21.16
CA THR A 849 -9.19 48.33 20.07
C THR A 849 -10.20 48.20 18.94
N SER A 850 -11.04 47.16 18.94
CA SER A 850 -11.97 46.81 17.86
C SER A 850 -11.30 46.61 16.50
N ARG A 851 -9.97 46.44 16.47
CA ARG A 851 -9.20 46.19 15.25
C ARG A 851 -9.43 44.76 14.75
N LYS A 852 -9.41 44.60 13.42
CA LYS A 852 -9.52 43.29 12.76
C LYS A 852 -8.23 42.49 12.94
N VAL A 853 -8.36 41.16 12.92
CA VAL A 853 -7.22 40.26 12.82
C VAL A 853 -6.54 40.45 11.46
N ASP A 854 -5.23 40.70 11.50
CA ASP A 854 -4.40 40.93 10.33
C ASP A 854 -3.97 39.61 9.67
N VAL A 855 -3.53 38.65 10.50
CA VAL A 855 -3.08 37.31 10.11
C VAL A 855 -3.34 36.31 11.24
N LEU A 856 -3.25 35.02 10.93
CA LEU A 856 -3.16 33.96 11.94
C LEU A 856 -1.72 33.50 12.14
N LEU A 857 -1.36 33.18 13.37
CA LEU A 857 -0.17 32.41 13.75
C LEU A 857 -0.63 31.02 14.21
N THR A 858 -0.12 29.98 13.57
CA THR A 858 -0.54 28.60 13.80
C THR A 858 0.64 27.63 13.69
N PRO A 859 0.60 26.45 14.36
CA PRO A 859 1.47 25.34 13.99
C PRO A 859 1.37 25.01 12.50
N THR A 860 2.48 24.56 11.91
CA THR A 860 2.49 24.02 10.55
C THR A 860 2.03 22.56 10.53
N MET A 861 2.56 21.76 11.46
CA MET A 861 2.25 20.34 11.64
C MET A 861 2.11 20.06 13.14
N PRO A 862 1.41 18.96 13.53
CA PRO A 862 1.27 18.62 14.94
C PRO A 862 2.52 17.97 15.55
N HIS A 863 3.58 17.78 14.76
CA HIS A 863 4.83 17.14 15.16
C HIS A 863 6.03 17.74 14.38
N PRO A 864 7.28 17.62 14.87
CA PRO A 864 8.50 17.84 14.08
C PRO A 864 8.66 16.72 13.02
N ALA A 865 9.84 16.54 12.40
CA ALA A 865 10.04 15.37 11.54
C ALA A 865 9.78 14.05 12.32
N VAL A 866 9.11 13.09 11.68
CA VAL A 866 8.70 11.80 12.28
C VAL A 866 9.26 10.63 11.46
N PRO A 867 9.25 9.39 11.98
CA PRO A 867 9.64 8.22 11.20
C PRO A 867 8.86 8.09 9.89
N HIS A 868 9.47 7.46 8.89
CA HIS A 868 8.81 7.21 7.61
C HIS A 868 7.46 6.50 7.76
N ARG A 869 6.54 6.82 6.85
CA ARG A 869 5.16 6.33 6.76
C ARG A 869 4.32 6.58 8.03
N SER A 870 4.71 7.59 8.83
CA SER A 870 4.03 7.97 10.08
C SER A 870 3.31 9.31 10.00
N CYS A 871 3.48 10.10 8.94
CA CYS A 871 2.74 11.35 8.71
C CYS A 871 1.30 11.05 8.29
N LYS A 872 0.34 11.09 9.25
CA LYS A 872 -1.07 10.76 8.98
C LYS A 872 -2.03 11.95 9.00
N TRP A 873 -1.58 13.12 9.47
CA TRP A 873 -2.45 14.29 9.63
C TRP A 873 -1.86 15.53 8.96
N VAL A 874 -2.65 16.16 8.08
CA VAL A 874 -2.29 17.41 7.39
C VAL A 874 -3.39 18.48 7.54
N GLY A 875 -4.19 18.41 8.61
CA GLY A 875 -5.30 19.35 8.88
C GLY A 875 -4.84 20.80 9.00
N TYR A 876 -3.73 21.02 9.71
CA TYR A 876 -3.08 22.34 9.90
C TYR A 876 -2.62 23.03 8.61
N THR A 877 -2.49 22.29 7.50
CA THR A 877 -2.09 22.85 6.21
C THR A 877 -3.22 22.83 5.17
N LYS A 878 -3.97 21.73 5.06
CA LYS A 878 -4.96 21.53 3.97
C LYS A 878 -6.14 22.49 4.03
N VAL A 879 -6.53 22.94 5.22
CA VAL A 879 -7.62 23.92 5.40
C VAL A 879 -7.33 25.22 4.64
N TRP A 880 -6.07 25.64 4.59
CA TRP A 880 -5.64 26.86 3.88
C TRP A 880 -5.64 26.70 2.36
N ASN A 881 -5.59 25.47 1.85
CA ASN A 881 -5.79 25.20 0.41
C ASN A 881 -7.27 25.28 0.06
N LEU A 882 -8.16 24.63 0.83
CA LEU A 882 -9.59 24.71 0.59
C LEU A 882 -10.11 26.17 0.65
N LEU A 883 -9.63 26.95 1.61
CA LEU A 883 -9.97 28.36 1.75
C LEU A 883 -9.27 29.26 0.72
N ASP A 884 -8.25 28.73 0.04
CA ASP A 884 -7.37 29.43 -0.88
C ASP A 884 -6.65 30.65 -0.26
N TYR A 885 -6.28 30.50 1.01
CA TYR A 885 -5.59 31.53 1.80
C TYR A 885 -4.10 31.46 1.55
N THR A 886 -3.39 32.57 1.72
CA THR A 886 -1.93 32.58 1.64
C THR A 886 -1.33 32.07 2.95
N ALA A 887 -0.29 31.24 2.89
CA ALA A 887 0.40 30.74 4.07
C ALA A 887 1.93 30.75 3.90
N LEU A 888 2.65 31.30 4.87
CA LEU A 888 4.11 31.32 4.96
C LEU A 888 4.56 30.47 6.15
N VAL A 889 5.50 29.56 5.93
CA VAL A 889 6.21 28.82 6.98
C VAL A 889 7.57 29.45 7.19
N LEU A 890 7.97 29.64 8.45
CA LEU A 890 9.31 30.08 8.81
C LEU A 890 9.82 29.37 10.09
N PRO A 891 11.13 29.10 10.20
CA PRO A 891 11.72 28.45 11.37
C PRO A 891 11.57 29.30 12.63
N ALA A 892 11.25 28.66 13.77
CA ALA A 892 10.96 29.36 15.02
C ALA A 892 11.66 28.78 16.25
N GLY A 893 12.11 27.52 16.19
CA GLY A 893 12.84 26.88 17.29
C GLY A 893 13.14 25.42 16.97
N ASN A 894 13.54 24.67 18.00
CA ASN A 894 13.83 23.26 17.91
C ASN A 894 13.19 22.51 19.08
N VAL A 895 13.06 21.20 18.93
CA VAL A 895 12.76 20.30 20.05
C VAL A 895 13.96 20.29 21.01
N ASP A 896 13.70 20.50 22.29
CA ASP A 896 14.71 20.53 23.34
C ASP A 896 14.30 19.60 24.47
N LYS A 897 15.01 18.49 24.63
CA LYS A 897 14.68 17.47 25.62
C LYS A 897 14.82 17.93 27.07
N ASP A 898 15.59 18.97 27.32
CA ASP A 898 15.82 19.50 28.67
C ASP A 898 14.72 20.50 29.06
N VAL A 899 13.94 20.98 28.09
CA VAL A 899 12.84 21.95 28.27
C VAL A 899 11.48 21.31 28.01
N ASP A 900 11.39 20.42 27.03
CA ASP A 900 10.17 19.75 26.61
C ASP A 900 9.80 18.62 27.59
N PRO A 901 8.52 18.50 28.01
CA PRO A 901 8.12 17.54 29.03
C PRO A 901 8.34 16.10 28.57
N ALA A 902 8.98 15.29 29.42
CA ALA A 902 9.20 13.88 29.13
C ALA A 902 7.87 13.11 28.94
N ARG A 903 7.91 11.97 28.26
CA ARG A 903 6.71 11.16 27.96
C ARG A 903 5.96 10.69 29.22
N ASN A 904 6.68 10.50 30.33
CA ASN A 904 6.11 10.11 31.63
C ASN A 904 5.65 11.30 32.48
N ASP A 905 5.83 12.54 32.01
CA ASP A 905 5.31 13.72 32.69
C ASP A 905 3.78 13.61 32.82
N PRO A 906 3.18 13.91 33.98
CA PRO A 906 1.73 13.88 34.16
C PRO A 906 0.96 14.73 33.13
N GLN A 907 1.50 15.86 32.67
CA GLN A 907 0.89 16.71 31.64
C GLN A 907 0.79 16.00 30.28
N VAL A 908 1.72 15.10 29.98
CA VAL A 908 1.78 14.35 28.71
C VAL A 908 1.05 13.02 28.82
N SER A 909 1.31 12.27 29.88
CA SER A 909 0.78 10.92 30.12
C SER A 909 -0.72 10.89 30.47
N SER A 910 -1.28 11.98 30.98
CA SER A 910 -2.72 12.08 31.29
C SER A 910 -3.58 12.46 30.09
N TYR A 911 -2.98 12.89 28.97
CA TYR A 911 -3.74 13.31 27.79
C TYR A 911 -4.57 12.14 27.23
N GLN A 912 -5.84 12.43 26.94
CA GLN A 912 -6.76 11.50 26.30
C GLN A 912 -6.94 11.90 24.83
N PRO A 913 -6.45 11.10 23.87
CA PRO A 913 -6.61 11.39 22.46
C PRO A 913 -8.08 11.47 22.03
N ARG A 914 -8.40 12.40 21.15
CA ARG A 914 -9.76 12.70 20.67
C ARG A 914 -10.29 11.70 19.67
N ASN A 915 -9.39 11.07 18.91
CA ASN A 915 -9.65 10.12 17.84
C ASN A 915 -8.36 9.32 17.55
N ASP A 916 -8.40 8.40 16.58
CA ASP A 916 -7.27 7.52 16.27
C ASP A 916 -6.09 8.25 15.61
N LEU A 917 -6.34 9.32 14.84
CA LEU A 917 -5.29 10.13 14.24
C LEU A 917 -4.53 10.92 15.32
N ASP A 918 -5.27 11.46 16.29
CA ASP A 918 -4.72 12.14 17.45
C ASP A 918 -3.93 11.17 18.35
N ARG A 919 -4.44 9.94 18.55
CA ARG A 919 -3.73 8.88 19.29
C ARG A 919 -2.43 8.50 18.59
N HIS A 920 -2.48 8.30 17.27
CA HIS A 920 -1.31 8.00 16.46
C HIS A 920 -0.29 9.12 16.58
N ASN A 921 -0.70 10.38 16.40
CA ASN A 921 0.19 11.54 16.56
C ASN A 921 0.81 11.58 17.95
N TRP A 922 0.00 11.49 19.01
CA TRP A 922 0.47 11.59 20.38
C TRP A 922 1.47 10.49 20.75
N ASN A 923 1.28 9.27 20.23
CA ASN A 923 2.17 8.15 20.46
C ASN A 923 3.56 8.29 19.82
N LEU A 924 3.69 9.16 18.82
CA LEU A 924 4.97 9.49 18.18
C LEU A 924 5.82 10.42 19.04
N TYR A 925 5.25 11.12 20.04
CA TYR A 925 6.00 12.09 20.82
C TYR A 925 7.10 11.42 21.64
N ASP A 926 8.34 11.83 21.36
CA ASP A 926 9.55 11.39 22.05
C ASP A 926 10.57 12.55 22.00
N PRO A 927 10.66 13.39 23.05
CA PRO A 927 11.54 14.55 23.04
C PRO A 927 13.04 14.18 23.01
N GLU A 928 13.42 12.98 23.47
CA GLU A 928 14.79 12.49 23.39
C GLU A 928 15.16 12.12 21.95
N ALA A 929 14.32 11.32 21.29
CA ALA A 929 14.55 10.93 19.91
C ALA A 929 14.39 12.10 18.92
N MET A 930 13.59 13.10 19.28
CA MET A 930 13.32 14.27 18.45
C MET A 930 14.23 15.46 18.75
N HIS A 931 15.14 15.36 19.73
CA HIS A 931 15.97 16.47 20.16
C HIS A 931 16.75 17.10 18.99
N GLY A 932 16.71 18.43 18.90
CA GLY A 932 17.37 19.21 17.85
C GLY A 932 16.57 19.33 16.56
N LEU A 933 15.49 18.56 16.36
CA LEU A 933 14.66 18.69 15.16
C LEU A 933 14.01 20.08 15.09
N PRO A 934 13.95 20.69 13.89
CA PRO A 934 13.40 22.03 13.72
C PRO A 934 11.89 22.06 13.94
N ILE A 935 11.42 23.21 14.40
CA ILE A 935 10.01 23.56 14.56
C ILE A 935 9.79 24.91 13.88
N SER A 936 8.85 24.95 12.95
CA SER A 936 8.44 26.17 12.25
C SER A 936 7.04 26.59 12.66
N VAL A 937 6.78 27.90 12.54
CA VAL A 937 5.43 28.46 12.64
C VAL A 937 4.89 28.79 11.25
N GLN A 938 3.57 28.81 11.13
CA GLN A 938 2.85 29.15 9.91
C GLN A 938 2.07 30.46 10.13
N ILE A 939 2.27 31.42 9.24
CA ILE A 939 1.55 32.71 9.17
C ILE A 939 0.55 32.62 8.03
N VAL A 940 -0.73 32.86 8.33
CA VAL A 940 -1.82 32.74 7.34
C VAL A 940 -2.49 34.09 7.15
N GLY A 941 -2.60 34.52 5.89
CA GLY A 941 -3.40 35.67 5.45
C GLY A 941 -4.55 35.23 4.55
N GLN A 942 -5.48 36.12 4.24
CA GLN A 942 -6.60 35.78 3.36
C GLN A 942 -6.14 35.55 1.91
N ARG A 943 -7.08 35.23 1.02
CA ARG A 943 -6.82 35.02 -0.40
C ARG A 943 -6.18 36.26 -1.05
N LEU A 944 -5.10 36.08 -1.81
CA LEU A 944 -4.33 37.11 -2.52
C LEU A 944 -3.75 38.16 -1.57
N GLU A 945 -3.17 37.73 -0.45
CA GLU A 945 -2.52 38.60 0.54
C GLU A 945 -1.03 38.27 0.73
N GLU A 946 -0.34 37.81 -0.32
CA GLU A 946 1.07 37.41 -0.25
C GLU A 946 1.98 38.51 0.27
N GLU A 947 1.81 39.75 -0.20
CA GLU A 947 2.59 40.89 0.28
C GLU A 947 2.36 41.15 1.77
N LYS A 948 1.12 40.98 2.25
CA LYS A 948 0.78 41.14 3.66
C LYS A 948 1.46 40.04 4.50
N VAL A 949 1.32 38.79 4.08
CA VAL A 949 1.88 37.63 4.79
C VAL A 949 3.41 37.70 4.85
N LEU A 950 4.06 38.09 3.75
CA LEU A 950 5.51 38.27 3.70
C LEU A 950 5.98 39.43 4.58
N GLY A 951 5.27 40.57 4.56
CA GLY A 951 5.57 41.70 5.44
C GLY A 951 5.42 41.36 6.93
N VAL A 952 4.39 40.58 7.30
CA VAL A 952 4.28 40.05 8.67
C VAL A 952 5.38 39.04 8.97
N GLY A 953 5.72 38.16 8.03
CA GLY A 953 6.85 37.24 8.15
C GLY A 953 8.14 37.94 8.54
N LYS A 954 8.42 39.11 7.95
CA LYS A 954 9.59 39.93 8.27
C LYS A 954 9.57 40.40 9.73
N ILE A 955 8.44 40.92 10.19
CA ILE A 955 8.27 41.32 11.59
C ILE A 955 8.51 40.13 12.53
N VAL A 956 7.89 38.98 12.24
CA VAL A 956 7.99 37.78 13.07
C VAL A 956 9.44 37.27 13.11
N GLU A 957 10.12 37.19 11.96
CA GLU A 957 11.53 36.79 11.90
C GLU A 957 12.44 37.72 12.71
N GLU A 958 12.28 39.04 12.55
CA GLU A 958 13.07 40.03 13.31
C GLU A 958 12.88 39.92 14.82
N ILE A 959 11.68 39.55 15.28
CA ILE A 959 11.35 39.38 16.69
C ILE A 959 11.87 38.03 17.23
N ILE A 960 11.77 36.95 16.46
CA ILE A 960 12.27 35.64 16.88
C ILE A 960 13.79 35.65 17.04
N ARG A 961 14.51 36.35 16.15
CA ARG A 961 15.98 36.48 16.16
C ARG A 961 16.52 37.38 17.29
N ARG A 962 15.67 38.19 17.93
CA ARG A 962 16.00 38.97 19.14
C ARG A 962 15.77 38.13 20.40
#